data_AF-A0A8T4XIK8-F1
#
_entry.id   AF-A0A8T4XIK8-F1
#
_cell.length_a   1.000
_cell.length_b   1.000
_cell.length_c   1.000
_cell.angle_alpha   90.00
_cell.angle_beta   90.00
_cell.angle_gamma   90.00
#
_symmetry.space_group_name_H-M   'P 1'
#
loop_
_entity.id
_entity.type
_entity.pdbx_description
1 polymer ?
#
loop_
_entity_poly.entity_id
_entity_poly.type
_entity_poly.pdbx_seq_one_letter_code
_entity_poly.pdbx_strand_id
1 'polypeptide(L)'
;MIDPALDYLTLDGIRMKIGVDPEDFPLAVLKERLDNHISAAEKDAFNPRVFVLITDSLLVVGNNGEPFPISEIYELYNPHYRATSKILPLFERGLIGHYLKVEAGIQSINGKCVILVTREKSFKIRFEKAGNTVKPIIEETNEKIFDEENVTEFHLPMNIENVSDLYKYAMSYVCCNPHVTFIVNGREFRRVCEKSPVRFSSARWFETYESFKYALDLYSESLNYVEDFLRKFTDRHDILTSEISKKPLSNLSEEEKRQLYSLLLEVEEPQISLFAGQDYVNRLKQIVDVIKYGYTTHIEKNKQGSFIYALEILAAKVSSIEPFFYLPDSKRGVAVICCVNSSPLFSNIWYGSRGTYFQYGSKGEDLFDYIAKRSKGECNFLMVNLLLPKPSWTSYSKNQIAIGPYLNTFKSLLKKALLSLKGSVRVSNVRKELEKEIRRRISLLEEYGEIPPDEWTTQNGLWYKVRKILGGENEMDLDRKKFLEAVDEICRKYGYSRDQLGITCAPRGEFYYKGEVYPLTFENIEKLAQLGTDIVHIEKEGVPRALKDVAKDYPIALTHSRGFLVEYGKRLLELAKKSGAHIVMITDLDDSGLAMKYQLPGIIRIGVDEQMLEYFGLQWERVREKYTPGSHLKFLMSKNPREAYKVSKYRVEIDSILAEVGPSRLLEYIVHTLKTLYPTRDYNRAINVTPIMPSELEEFISTFKEYLQEVDADEITAIRENLKNWRGLEKTVEIERMVKERILTKQMNDELVKEVLKKIGEITAKIREKRGYWV
;
A
#
# COMPACT_ATOMS: atom_id res chain seq x y z
N MET A 1 -58.26 -21.51 10.40
CA MET A 1 -56.84 -21.12 10.32
C MET A 1 -56.46 -20.50 11.65
N ILE A 2 -55.40 -20.99 12.31
CA ILE A 2 -54.91 -20.40 13.56
C ILE A 2 -54.22 -19.08 13.20
N ASP A 3 -54.52 -18.02 13.93
CA ASP A 3 -53.94 -16.70 13.73
C ASP A 3 -52.42 -16.73 14.01
N PRO A 4 -51.54 -16.37 13.04
CA PRO A 4 -50.09 -16.31 13.25
C PRO A 4 -49.66 -15.35 14.36
N ALA A 5 -50.54 -14.44 14.80
CA ALA A 5 -50.29 -13.57 15.95
C ALA A 5 -50.24 -14.35 17.28
N LEU A 6 -50.88 -15.53 17.36
CA LEU A 6 -50.83 -16.40 18.55
C LEU A 6 -49.41 -16.92 18.83
N ASP A 7 -48.53 -16.93 17.82
CA ASP A 7 -47.13 -17.31 17.98
C ASP A 7 -46.41 -16.45 19.04
N TYR A 8 -46.80 -15.17 19.21
CA TYR A 8 -46.19 -14.28 20.21
C TYR A 8 -46.61 -14.59 21.66
N LEU A 9 -47.56 -15.49 21.89
CA LEU A 9 -48.00 -15.92 23.22
C LEU A 9 -47.59 -17.36 23.54
N THR A 10 -46.69 -17.96 22.76
CA THR A 10 -46.18 -19.32 23.01
C THR A 10 -44.66 -19.35 22.90
N LEU A 11 -44.00 -20.17 23.72
CA LEU A 11 -42.54 -20.32 23.67
C LEU A 11 -42.06 -20.83 22.31
N ASP A 12 -42.75 -21.82 21.74
CA ASP A 12 -42.42 -22.36 20.41
C ASP A 12 -42.63 -21.34 19.29
N GLY A 13 -43.73 -20.59 19.35
CA GLY A 13 -44.00 -19.53 18.38
C GLY A 13 -42.93 -18.43 18.42
N ILE A 14 -42.57 -17.97 19.62
CA ILE A 14 -41.48 -16.98 19.78
C ILE A 14 -40.15 -17.56 19.30
N ARG A 15 -39.81 -18.79 19.70
CA ARG A 15 -38.62 -19.52 19.23
C ARG A 15 -38.55 -19.57 17.70
N MET A 16 -39.66 -19.85 17.02
CA MET A 16 -39.73 -19.85 15.55
C MET A 16 -39.54 -18.46 14.95
N LYS A 17 -40.03 -17.39 15.60
CA LYS A 17 -39.86 -16.01 15.13
C LYS A 17 -38.43 -15.50 15.29
N ILE A 18 -37.77 -15.82 16.41
CA ILE A 18 -36.43 -15.31 16.70
C ILE A 18 -35.31 -16.24 16.24
N GLY A 19 -35.56 -17.55 16.18
CA GLY A 19 -34.58 -18.56 15.78
C GLY A 19 -33.49 -18.86 16.81
N VAL A 20 -33.79 -18.73 18.12
CA VAL A 20 -32.95 -19.19 19.24
C VAL A 20 -33.82 -19.86 20.32
N ASP A 21 -33.21 -20.68 21.16
CA ASP A 21 -33.91 -21.39 22.23
C ASP A 21 -34.29 -20.44 23.40
N PRO A 22 -35.30 -20.79 24.23
CA PRO A 22 -35.78 -19.93 25.33
C PRO A 22 -34.69 -19.40 26.27
N GLU A 23 -33.66 -20.21 26.51
CA GLU A 23 -32.51 -19.88 27.37
C GLU A 23 -31.71 -18.68 26.82
N ASP A 24 -31.69 -18.50 25.50
CA ASP A 24 -30.99 -17.41 24.80
C ASP A 24 -31.88 -16.18 24.53
N PHE A 25 -33.15 -16.20 24.96
CA PHE A 25 -34.07 -15.06 24.77
C PHE A 25 -33.49 -13.75 25.35
N PRO A 26 -32.93 -13.70 26.58
CA PRO A 26 -32.35 -12.47 27.12
C PRO A 26 -31.23 -11.90 26.25
N LEU A 27 -30.37 -12.77 25.71
CA LEU A 27 -29.26 -12.38 24.84
C LEU A 27 -29.77 -11.83 23.50
N ALA A 28 -30.77 -12.49 22.91
CA ALA A 28 -31.39 -12.02 21.68
C ALA A 28 -32.06 -10.64 21.87
N VAL A 29 -32.70 -10.45 23.02
CA VAL A 29 -33.38 -9.19 23.34
C VAL A 29 -32.39 -8.07 23.57
N LEU A 30 -31.32 -8.32 24.33
CA LEU A 30 -30.22 -7.39 24.51
C LEU A 30 -29.61 -6.96 23.17
N LYS A 31 -29.37 -7.92 22.26
CA LYS A 31 -28.81 -7.63 20.92
C LYS A 31 -29.66 -6.63 20.15
N GLU A 32 -30.95 -6.92 19.99
CA GLU A 32 -31.82 -6.09 19.14
C GLU A 32 -32.10 -4.73 19.78
N ARG A 33 -32.18 -4.66 21.11
CA ARG A 33 -32.22 -3.38 21.82
C ARG A 33 -30.93 -2.59 21.56
N LEU A 34 -29.75 -3.17 21.77
CA LEU A 34 -28.48 -2.47 21.52
C LEU A 34 -28.36 -1.99 20.07
N ASP A 35 -28.70 -2.84 19.08
CA ASP A 35 -28.69 -2.45 17.67
C ASP A 35 -29.57 -1.21 17.41
N ASN A 36 -30.79 -1.19 17.94
CA ASN A 36 -31.73 -0.08 17.76
C ASN A 36 -31.32 1.17 18.54
N HIS A 37 -30.90 1.01 19.80
CA HIS A 37 -30.49 2.11 20.66
C HIS A 37 -29.20 2.77 20.19
N ILE A 38 -28.24 2.02 19.65
CA ILE A 38 -27.04 2.58 19.03
C ILE A 38 -27.43 3.38 17.78
N SER A 39 -28.26 2.83 16.90
CA SER A 39 -28.71 3.53 15.69
C SER A 39 -29.51 4.80 16.01
N ALA A 40 -30.31 4.79 17.09
CA ALA A 40 -31.01 5.99 17.58
C ALA A 40 -30.04 7.00 18.20
N ALA A 41 -29.09 6.54 19.04
CA ALA A 41 -28.07 7.38 19.67
C ALA A 41 -27.21 8.10 18.63
N GLU A 42 -26.82 7.42 17.56
CA GLU A 42 -26.01 8.01 16.47
C GLU A 42 -26.67 9.24 15.83
N LYS A 43 -28.00 9.40 15.93
CA LYS A 43 -28.73 10.61 15.45
C LYS A 43 -28.39 11.86 16.25
N ASP A 44 -27.90 11.73 17.48
CA ASP A 44 -27.21 12.82 18.18
C ASP A 44 -25.76 12.90 17.68
N ALA A 45 -25.48 13.92 16.87
CA ALA A 45 -24.16 14.15 16.29
C ALA A 45 -23.10 14.54 17.36
N PHE A 46 -23.51 15.05 18.51
CA PHE A 46 -22.60 15.63 19.49
C PHE A 46 -22.18 14.67 20.58
N ASN A 47 -23.05 13.77 21.04
CA ASN A 47 -22.69 12.82 22.10
C ASN A 47 -23.60 11.59 22.12
N PRO A 48 -23.43 10.63 21.19
CA PRO A 48 -24.25 9.41 21.18
C PRO A 48 -23.97 8.57 22.42
N ARG A 49 -25.01 8.28 23.21
CA ARG A 49 -24.95 7.51 24.47
C ARG A 49 -25.95 6.37 24.48
N VAL A 50 -25.50 5.23 25.00
CA VAL A 50 -26.33 4.05 25.25
C VAL A 50 -26.14 3.57 26.69
N PHE A 51 -27.24 3.32 27.37
CA PHE A 51 -27.28 2.79 28.72
C PHE A 51 -27.72 1.33 28.71
N VAL A 52 -27.10 0.50 29.56
CA VAL A 52 -27.45 -0.90 29.76
C VAL A 52 -27.35 -1.24 31.24
N LEU A 53 -28.43 -1.74 31.83
CA LEU A 53 -28.44 -2.34 33.17
C LEU A 53 -28.88 -3.80 33.05
N ILE A 54 -28.10 -4.70 33.62
CA ILE A 54 -28.32 -6.14 33.59
C ILE A 54 -28.26 -6.65 35.03
N THR A 55 -29.38 -7.13 35.54
CA THR A 55 -29.50 -7.85 36.81
C THR A 55 -30.03 -9.26 36.56
N ASP A 56 -30.16 -10.07 37.61
CA ASP A 56 -30.78 -11.40 37.55
C ASP A 56 -32.28 -11.38 37.15
N SER A 57 -32.93 -10.23 37.26
CA SER A 57 -34.38 -10.07 37.19
C SER A 57 -34.85 -8.95 36.26
N LEU A 58 -33.92 -8.15 35.74
CA LEU A 58 -34.20 -6.97 34.94
C LEU A 58 -33.12 -6.72 33.90
N LEU A 59 -33.56 -6.43 32.67
CA LEU A 59 -32.75 -5.85 31.62
C LEU A 59 -33.28 -4.46 31.28
N VAL A 60 -32.45 -3.43 31.40
CA VAL A 60 -32.77 -2.06 30.95
C VAL A 60 -31.82 -1.67 29.83
N VAL A 61 -32.35 -1.12 28.74
CA VAL A 61 -31.55 -0.54 27.65
C VAL A 61 -32.09 0.84 27.30
N GLY A 62 -31.23 1.84 27.23
CA GLY A 62 -31.58 3.24 27.03
C GLY A 62 -30.71 3.95 26.01
N ASN A 63 -31.18 5.05 25.44
CA ASN A 63 -30.39 5.95 24.59
C ASN A 63 -30.75 7.42 24.79
N ASN A 64 -29.84 8.32 24.40
CA ASN A 64 -30.04 9.78 24.45
C ASN A 64 -30.34 10.44 23.08
N GLY A 65 -30.50 9.65 22.03
CA GLY A 65 -30.64 10.13 20.66
C GLY A 65 -32.09 10.36 20.25
N GLU A 66 -32.48 9.79 19.12
CA GLU A 66 -33.84 9.95 18.60
C GLU A 66 -34.90 9.33 19.54
N PRO A 67 -35.99 10.07 19.85
CA PRO A 67 -37.08 9.56 20.68
C PRO A 67 -37.85 8.45 19.98
N PHE A 68 -38.39 7.53 20.78
CA PHE A 68 -39.35 6.54 20.31
C PHE A 68 -40.61 7.23 19.73
N PRO A 69 -41.13 6.81 18.56
CA PRO A 69 -42.29 7.44 17.94
C PRO A 69 -43.58 7.04 18.67
N ILE A 70 -43.95 7.82 19.69
CA ILE A 70 -45.14 7.55 20.54
C ILE A 70 -46.42 7.45 19.70
N SER A 71 -46.56 8.25 18.64
CA SER A 71 -47.72 8.22 17.74
C SER A 71 -47.92 6.88 17.03
N GLU A 72 -46.86 6.10 16.87
CA GLU A 72 -46.86 4.82 16.15
C GLU A 72 -46.88 3.62 17.10
N ILE A 73 -46.93 3.82 18.43
CA ILE A 73 -46.76 2.75 19.42
C ILE A 73 -47.74 1.58 19.22
N TYR A 74 -49.01 1.87 18.93
CA TYR A 74 -50.02 0.85 18.69
C TYR A 74 -49.76 0.05 17.42
N GLU A 75 -49.23 0.69 16.38
CA GLU A 75 -48.90 0.06 15.10
C GLU A 75 -47.65 -0.80 15.23
N LEU A 76 -46.60 -0.30 15.89
CA LEU A 76 -45.35 -1.01 16.13
C LEU A 76 -45.54 -2.30 16.97
N TYR A 77 -46.44 -2.28 17.94
CA TYR A 77 -46.79 -3.45 18.75
C TYR A 77 -47.97 -4.28 18.21
N ASN A 78 -48.58 -3.90 17.09
CA ASN A 78 -49.65 -4.68 16.49
C ASN A 78 -49.08 -6.01 15.93
N PRO A 79 -49.47 -7.20 16.44
CA PRO A 79 -48.87 -8.46 16.05
C PRO A 79 -49.06 -8.79 14.55
N HIS A 80 -50.06 -8.20 13.89
CA HIS A 80 -50.36 -8.37 12.47
C HIS A 80 -49.58 -7.42 11.54
N TYR A 81 -49.05 -6.32 12.07
CA TYR A 81 -48.44 -5.28 11.25
C TYR A 81 -46.95 -5.53 10.98
N ARG A 82 -46.53 -5.92 9.77
CA ARG A 82 -45.09 -6.09 9.51
C ARG A 82 -44.43 -4.73 9.25
N ALA A 83 -43.92 -4.09 10.31
CA ALA A 83 -42.98 -3.00 10.15
C ALA A 83 -41.68 -3.56 9.56
N THR A 84 -41.42 -3.43 8.26
CA THR A 84 -40.11 -3.77 7.69
C THR A 84 -39.54 -2.57 6.94
N SER A 85 -38.86 -1.69 7.66
CA SER A 85 -38.18 -0.51 7.12
C SER A 85 -36.89 -0.84 6.32
N LYS A 86 -36.48 -2.11 6.23
CA LYS A 86 -35.11 -2.51 5.88
C LYS A 86 -34.97 -3.38 4.64
N ILE A 87 -35.81 -3.12 3.64
CA ILE A 87 -35.66 -3.69 2.28
C ILE A 87 -34.48 -3.06 1.53
N LEU A 88 -34.02 -1.90 2.00
CA LEU A 88 -32.92 -1.17 1.39
C LEU A 88 -31.56 -1.77 1.78
N PRO A 89 -30.60 -1.78 0.83
CA PRO A 89 -29.21 -2.13 1.08
C PRO A 89 -28.47 -1.01 1.85
N LEU A 90 -28.79 -0.85 3.13
CA LEU A 90 -28.19 0.14 4.03
C LEU A 90 -27.26 -0.54 5.04
N PHE A 91 -26.21 0.16 5.50
CA PHE A 91 -25.36 -0.30 6.60
C PHE A 91 -26.08 -0.22 7.94
N GLU A 92 -27.09 -1.06 8.12
CA GLU A 92 -27.89 -1.11 9.33
C GLU A 92 -27.57 -2.37 10.14
N ARG A 93 -27.82 -2.27 11.45
CA ARG A 93 -27.64 -3.35 12.42
C ARG A 93 -28.91 -4.22 12.55
N GLY A 94 -30.08 -3.58 12.55
CA GLY A 94 -31.39 -4.24 12.54
C GLY A 94 -31.72 -4.87 11.17
N LEU A 95 -32.53 -5.93 11.12
CA LEU A 95 -33.01 -6.54 9.85
C LEU A 95 -34.53 -6.78 9.84
N ILE A 96 -35.12 -7.18 10.97
CA ILE A 96 -36.50 -7.66 11.06
C ILE A 96 -37.27 -6.80 12.09
N GLY A 97 -38.28 -6.03 11.66
CA GLY A 97 -39.08 -5.18 12.57
C GLY A 97 -40.18 -5.93 13.33
N HIS A 98 -39.92 -7.19 13.71
CA HIS A 98 -40.82 -7.99 14.54
C HIS A 98 -40.44 -7.97 16.03
N TYR A 99 -39.30 -7.40 16.37
CA TYR A 99 -38.67 -7.66 17.67
C TYR A 99 -39.37 -6.98 18.85
N LEU A 100 -40.01 -5.83 18.65
CA LEU A 100 -40.88 -5.19 19.65
C LEU A 100 -42.03 -6.12 20.09
N LYS A 101 -42.54 -6.95 19.18
CA LYS A 101 -43.63 -7.87 19.49
C LYS A 101 -43.12 -9.11 20.21
N VAL A 102 -41.92 -9.55 19.86
CA VAL A 102 -41.24 -10.65 20.52
C VAL A 102 -41.00 -10.32 21.99
N GLU A 103 -40.43 -9.15 22.31
CA GLU A 103 -40.20 -8.75 23.71
C GLU A 103 -41.52 -8.65 24.49
N ALA A 104 -42.56 -8.04 23.92
CA ALA A 104 -43.88 -7.98 24.55
C ALA A 104 -44.45 -9.39 24.79
N GLY A 105 -44.31 -10.28 23.81
CA GLY A 105 -44.69 -11.69 23.92
C GLY A 105 -43.96 -12.42 25.04
N ILE A 106 -42.62 -12.30 25.11
CA ILE A 106 -41.79 -12.91 26.16
C ILE A 106 -42.23 -12.44 27.54
N GLN A 107 -42.48 -11.14 27.71
CA GLN A 107 -42.96 -10.61 28.99
C GLN A 107 -44.35 -11.14 29.31
N SER A 108 -45.25 -11.18 28.33
CA SER A 108 -46.65 -11.57 28.51
C SER A 108 -46.81 -13.04 28.89
N ILE A 109 -46.00 -13.95 28.32
CA ILE A 109 -45.98 -15.37 28.71
C ILE A 109 -45.65 -15.53 30.19
N ASN A 110 -44.82 -14.65 30.73
CA ASN A 110 -44.42 -14.65 32.13
C ASN A 110 -45.35 -13.80 33.03
N GLY A 111 -46.49 -13.32 32.51
CA GLY A 111 -47.42 -12.47 33.25
C GLY A 111 -46.88 -11.07 33.55
N LYS A 112 -45.87 -10.62 32.79
CA LYS A 112 -45.16 -9.33 32.96
C LYS A 112 -45.45 -8.40 31.78
N CYS A 113 -44.95 -7.18 31.86
CA CYS A 113 -45.05 -6.18 30.80
C CYS A 113 -43.69 -5.59 30.47
N VAL A 114 -43.54 -5.12 29.23
CA VAL A 114 -42.46 -4.21 28.83
C VAL A 114 -42.82 -2.83 29.38
N ILE A 115 -41.89 -2.18 30.05
CA ILE A 115 -42.05 -0.80 30.50
C ILE A 115 -41.19 0.07 29.56
N LEU A 116 -41.86 0.85 28.70
CA LEU A 116 -41.22 1.81 27.81
C LEU A 116 -41.27 3.19 28.45
N VAL A 117 -40.12 3.80 28.69
CA VAL A 117 -40.00 5.16 29.21
C VAL A 117 -39.51 6.07 28.09
N THR A 118 -40.18 7.18 27.88
CA THR A 118 -39.78 8.25 26.95
C THR A 118 -39.69 9.58 27.70
N ARG A 119 -39.16 10.63 27.07
CA ARG A 119 -39.14 11.98 27.67
C ARG A 119 -40.52 12.47 28.12
N GLU A 120 -41.57 12.10 27.38
CA GLU A 120 -42.91 12.64 27.59
C GLU A 120 -43.77 11.72 28.46
N LYS A 121 -43.67 10.40 28.24
CA LYS A 121 -44.61 9.40 28.75
C LYS A 121 -43.94 8.07 29.04
N SER A 122 -44.55 7.30 29.94
CA SER A 122 -44.18 5.92 30.22
C SER A 122 -45.35 4.99 29.87
N PHE A 123 -45.07 3.81 29.30
CA PHE A 123 -46.07 2.86 28.85
C PHE A 123 -45.79 1.46 29.38
N LYS A 124 -46.83 0.78 29.89
CA LYS A 124 -46.82 -0.66 30.16
C LYS A 124 -47.43 -1.39 28.97
N ILE A 125 -46.67 -2.30 28.39
CA ILE A 125 -47.01 -2.98 27.15
C ILE A 125 -47.01 -4.49 27.37
N ARG A 126 -48.14 -5.13 27.09
CA ARG A 126 -48.30 -6.59 27.13
C ARG A 126 -49.28 -7.06 26.06
N PHE A 127 -49.26 -8.34 25.78
CA PHE A 127 -50.17 -9.00 24.86
C PHE A 127 -51.20 -9.80 25.64
N GLU A 128 -52.46 -9.69 25.21
CA GLU A 128 -53.55 -10.51 25.72
C GLU A 128 -54.21 -11.28 24.59
N LYS A 129 -54.65 -12.50 24.93
CA LYS A 129 -55.44 -13.32 24.02
C LYS A 129 -56.88 -12.79 23.98
N ALA A 130 -57.32 -12.36 22.80
CA ALA A 130 -58.68 -11.90 22.55
C ALA A 130 -59.40 -12.90 21.63
N GLY A 131 -59.95 -13.97 22.21
CA GLY A 131 -60.53 -15.07 21.44
C GLY A 131 -59.46 -15.86 20.68
N ASN A 132 -59.53 -15.85 19.34
CA ASN A 132 -58.56 -16.50 18.46
C ASN A 132 -57.47 -15.56 17.94
N THR A 133 -57.39 -14.33 18.47
CA THR A 133 -56.38 -13.34 18.05
C THR A 133 -55.58 -12.83 19.25
N VAL A 134 -54.52 -12.08 18.97
CA VAL A 134 -53.70 -11.40 19.98
C VAL A 134 -53.84 -9.90 19.82
N LYS A 135 -54.02 -9.18 20.94
CA LYS A 135 -54.06 -7.72 20.94
C LYS A 135 -53.03 -7.14 21.91
N PRO A 136 -52.37 -6.03 21.54
CA PRO A 136 -51.56 -5.27 22.47
C PRO A 136 -52.46 -4.52 23.46
N ILE A 137 -52.14 -4.64 24.74
CA ILE A 137 -52.61 -3.78 25.83
C ILE A 137 -51.48 -2.81 26.13
N ILE A 138 -51.72 -1.53 25.85
CA ILE A 138 -50.78 -0.43 26.04
C ILE A 138 -51.45 0.55 27.01
N GLU A 139 -50.89 0.65 28.21
CA GLU A 139 -51.38 1.50 29.29
C GLU A 139 -50.35 2.60 29.55
N GLU A 140 -50.77 3.86 29.43
CA GLU A 140 -49.94 5.00 29.83
C GLU A 140 -49.85 5.06 31.36
N THR A 141 -48.65 5.35 31.88
CA THR A 141 -48.36 5.37 33.31
C THR A 141 -47.64 6.65 33.70
N ASN A 142 -47.86 7.11 34.94
CA ASN A 142 -47.21 8.29 35.52
C ASN A 142 -45.88 7.95 36.22
N GLU A 143 -45.33 6.76 36.00
CA GLU A 143 -44.07 6.33 36.60
C GLU A 143 -42.92 7.15 35.99
N LYS A 144 -42.47 8.19 36.71
CA LYS A 144 -41.24 8.93 36.40
C LYS A 144 -40.03 8.09 36.81
N ILE A 145 -39.65 7.17 35.94
CA ILE A 145 -38.38 6.45 36.03
C ILE A 145 -37.40 7.20 35.11
N PHE A 146 -36.99 8.41 35.49
CA PHE A 146 -36.25 9.29 34.57
C PHE A 146 -34.84 9.54 35.07
N ASP A 147 -33.87 9.29 34.20
CA ASP A 147 -32.58 9.99 34.16
C ASP A 147 -32.72 11.16 33.18
N GLU A 148 -32.39 12.39 33.60
CA GLU A 148 -32.57 13.62 32.80
C GLU A 148 -31.81 13.61 31.47
N GLU A 149 -30.87 12.69 31.31
CA GLU A 149 -30.03 12.56 30.14
C GLU A 149 -30.55 11.57 29.08
N ASN A 150 -31.56 10.74 29.38
CA ASN A 150 -32.07 9.70 28.47
C ASN A 150 -33.36 10.12 27.74
N VAL A 151 -33.48 9.69 26.48
CA VAL A 151 -34.64 10.00 25.62
C VAL A 151 -35.62 8.85 25.54
N THR A 152 -35.12 7.61 25.52
CA THR A 152 -35.92 6.38 25.44
C THR A 152 -35.25 5.27 26.23
N GLU A 153 -36.00 4.56 27.07
CA GLU A 153 -35.56 3.38 27.82
C GLU A 153 -36.59 2.24 27.73
N PHE A 154 -36.09 1.00 27.65
CA PHE A 154 -36.91 -0.21 27.75
C PHE A 154 -36.49 -0.98 28.99
N HIS A 155 -37.43 -1.17 29.90
CA HIS A 155 -37.29 -1.95 31.12
C HIS A 155 -38.01 -3.28 30.92
N LEU A 156 -37.26 -4.37 30.96
CA LEU A 156 -37.68 -5.70 30.55
C LEU A 156 -37.48 -6.67 31.73
N PRO A 157 -38.52 -6.97 32.51
CA PRO A 157 -38.36 -7.79 33.71
C PRO A 157 -38.24 -9.28 33.33
N MET A 158 -37.03 -9.79 33.13
CA MET A 158 -36.78 -11.18 32.72
C MET A 158 -35.86 -11.90 33.71
N ASN A 159 -36.04 -13.22 33.84
CA ASN A 159 -35.13 -14.04 34.64
C ASN A 159 -33.87 -14.30 33.80
N ILE A 160 -32.71 -13.84 34.28
CA ILE A 160 -31.43 -13.93 33.58
C ILE A 160 -30.51 -14.86 34.37
N GLU A 161 -30.46 -16.12 33.97
CA GLU A 161 -29.65 -17.13 34.66
C GLU A 161 -28.15 -16.81 34.59
N ASN A 162 -27.70 -16.21 33.48
CA ASN A 162 -26.28 -15.93 33.24
C ASN A 162 -26.04 -14.44 32.94
N VAL A 163 -26.16 -13.62 33.99
CA VAL A 163 -25.90 -12.17 33.94
C VAL A 163 -24.48 -11.86 33.42
N SER A 164 -23.50 -12.69 33.76
CA SER A 164 -22.11 -12.57 33.31
C SER A 164 -22.02 -12.60 31.78
N ASP A 165 -22.73 -13.51 31.12
CA ASP A 165 -22.61 -13.67 29.67
C ASP A 165 -23.30 -12.54 28.91
N LEU A 166 -24.45 -12.05 29.40
CA LEU A 166 -25.06 -10.83 28.86
C LEU A 166 -24.16 -9.62 29.05
N TYR A 167 -23.50 -9.49 30.21
CA TYR A 167 -22.52 -8.42 30.45
C TYR A 167 -21.35 -8.50 29.47
N LYS A 168 -20.73 -9.68 29.28
CA LYS A 168 -19.64 -9.89 28.30
C LYS A 168 -20.10 -9.60 26.87
N TYR A 169 -21.35 -9.91 26.55
CA TYR A 169 -21.93 -9.58 25.25
C TYR A 169 -22.12 -8.07 25.07
N ALA A 170 -22.63 -7.36 26.07
CA ALA A 170 -22.69 -5.90 26.07
C ALA A 170 -21.28 -5.28 25.92
N MET A 171 -20.28 -5.83 26.59
CA MET A 171 -18.87 -5.41 26.43
C MET A 171 -18.33 -5.59 25.01
N SER A 172 -18.85 -6.55 24.25
CA SER A 172 -18.50 -6.71 22.83
C SER A 172 -19.02 -5.54 21.99
N TYR A 173 -20.22 -5.03 22.29
CA TYR A 173 -20.75 -3.80 21.66
C TYR A 173 -19.91 -2.57 22.02
N VAL A 174 -19.50 -2.45 23.28
CA VAL A 174 -18.61 -1.38 23.75
C VAL A 174 -17.31 -1.36 22.93
N CYS A 175 -16.74 -2.53 22.63
CA CYS A 175 -15.52 -2.66 21.84
C CYS A 175 -15.68 -2.24 20.39
N CYS A 176 -16.73 -2.71 19.71
CA CYS A 176 -16.87 -2.52 18.26
C CYS A 176 -17.55 -1.20 17.86
N ASN A 177 -17.97 -0.36 18.83
CA ASN A 177 -18.58 0.94 18.58
C ASN A 177 -17.78 2.07 19.29
N PRO A 178 -16.53 2.35 18.86
CA PRO A 178 -15.67 3.32 19.54
C PRO A 178 -16.22 4.75 19.56
N HIS A 179 -17.15 5.10 18.68
CA HIS A 179 -17.79 6.41 18.56
C HIS A 179 -18.98 6.65 19.52
N VAL A 180 -19.46 5.62 20.22
CA VAL A 180 -20.62 5.71 21.14
C VAL A 180 -20.18 5.61 22.58
N THR A 181 -20.66 6.49 23.45
CA THR A 181 -20.46 6.36 24.90
C THR A 181 -21.41 5.30 25.45
N PHE A 182 -20.88 4.33 26.20
CA PHE A 182 -21.68 3.29 26.83
C PHE A 182 -21.66 3.43 28.34
N ILE A 183 -22.80 3.19 29.00
CA ILE A 183 -22.89 3.05 30.45
C ILE A 183 -23.44 1.65 30.70
N VAL A 184 -22.58 0.73 31.14
CA VAL A 184 -22.95 -0.68 31.38
C VAL A 184 -22.84 -0.97 32.87
N ASN A 185 -23.96 -1.32 33.51
CA ASN A 185 -24.03 -1.55 34.96
C ASN A 185 -23.37 -0.42 35.79
N GLY A 186 -23.62 0.83 35.39
CA GLY A 186 -23.08 2.03 36.04
C GLY A 186 -21.63 2.39 35.68
N ARG A 187 -20.90 1.54 34.93
CA ARG A 187 -19.56 1.88 34.44
C ARG A 187 -19.62 2.59 33.09
N GLU A 188 -19.07 3.81 33.05
CA GLU A 188 -18.99 4.63 31.83
C GLU A 188 -17.77 4.24 30.97
N PHE A 189 -18.01 4.09 29.66
CA PHE A 189 -17.01 3.90 28.62
C PHE A 189 -17.20 4.97 27.54
N ARG A 190 -16.42 6.05 27.64
CA ARG A 190 -16.55 7.25 26.79
C ARG A 190 -16.20 6.96 25.34
N ARG A 191 -16.89 7.62 24.42
CA ARG A 191 -16.49 7.65 23.01
C ARG A 191 -15.05 8.13 22.83
N VAL A 192 -14.37 7.59 21.82
CA VAL A 192 -12.96 7.91 21.52
C VAL A 192 -12.76 8.51 20.13
N CYS A 193 -13.81 8.55 19.31
CA CYS A 193 -13.83 9.22 18.02
C CYS A 193 -15.23 9.77 17.73
N GLU A 194 -15.31 10.78 16.86
CA GLU A 194 -16.59 11.38 16.44
C GLU A 194 -17.21 10.67 15.22
N LYS A 195 -16.40 9.90 14.50
CA LYS A 195 -16.80 9.29 13.23
C LYS A 195 -17.70 8.09 13.49
N SER A 196 -18.97 8.19 13.12
CA SER A 196 -19.85 7.02 12.98
C SER A 196 -19.37 6.16 11.81
N PRO A 197 -19.38 4.82 11.93
CA PRO A 197 -19.10 3.92 10.81
C PRO A 197 -20.27 4.03 9.84
N VAL A 198 -20.05 4.81 8.79
CA VAL A 198 -20.91 5.00 7.61
C VAL A 198 -22.28 5.67 7.88
N ARG A 199 -22.44 6.88 7.34
CA ARG A 199 -23.72 7.43 6.92
C ARG A 199 -23.64 7.84 5.46
N PHE A 200 -23.85 6.90 4.54
CA PHE A 200 -24.26 7.24 3.18
C PHE A 200 -25.07 6.08 2.62
N SER A 201 -26.33 6.35 2.42
CA SER A 201 -27.09 5.72 1.38
C SER A 201 -26.57 6.21 0.03
N SER A 202 -26.30 5.32 -0.91
CA SER A 202 -26.14 5.68 -2.32
C SER A 202 -27.25 4.95 -3.07
N ALA A 203 -27.44 5.25 -4.32
CA ALA A 203 -28.39 4.54 -5.15
C ALA A 203 -27.79 3.32 -5.87
N ARG A 204 -26.45 3.26 -5.99
CA ARG A 204 -25.74 2.16 -6.65
C ARG A 204 -25.83 0.82 -5.92
N TRP A 205 -26.52 0.79 -4.79
CA TRP A 205 -26.69 -0.40 -3.97
C TRP A 205 -27.81 -1.32 -4.46
N PHE A 206 -28.69 -0.81 -5.33
CA PHE A 206 -29.64 -1.66 -6.04
C PHE A 206 -28.88 -2.48 -7.09
N GLU A 207 -28.90 -3.81 -6.96
CA GLU A 207 -28.21 -4.73 -7.88
C GLU A 207 -28.86 -4.72 -9.27
N THR A 208 -30.17 -4.47 -9.31
CA THR A 208 -30.98 -4.48 -10.52
C THR A 208 -32.07 -3.40 -10.47
N TYR A 209 -32.56 -2.99 -11.64
CA TYR A 209 -33.75 -2.13 -11.76
C TYR A 209 -34.96 -2.73 -11.02
N GLU A 210 -35.13 -4.05 -11.04
CA GLU A 210 -36.22 -4.72 -10.33
C GLU A 210 -36.10 -4.56 -8.81
N SER A 211 -34.87 -4.65 -8.26
CA SER A 211 -34.65 -4.42 -6.83
C SER A 211 -34.92 -2.98 -6.42
N PHE A 212 -34.63 -2.02 -7.30
CA PHE A 212 -34.96 -0.61 -7.13
C PHE A 212 -36.47 -0.38 -7.18
N LYS A 213 -37.13 -0.90 -8.20
CA LYS A 213 -38.58 -0.78 -8.38
C LYS A 213 -39.35 -1.36 -7.20
N TYR A 214 -38.97 -2.55 -6.73
CA TYR A 214 -39.57 -3.17 -5.56
C TYR A 214 -39.43 -2.29 -4.31
N ALA A 215 -38.26 -1.69 -4.09
CA ALA A 215 -38.08 -0.75 -2.99
C ALA A 215 -38.94 0.51 -3.16
N LEU A 216 -38.99 1.09 -4.35
CA LEU A 216 -39.79 2.27 -4.64
C LEU A 216 -41.28 2.02 -4.40
N ASP A 217 -41.81 0.89 -4.86
CA ASP A 217 -43.21 0.50 -4.67
C ASP A 217 -43.54 0.33 -3.18
N LEU A 218 -42.65 -0.31 -2.40
CA LEU A 218 -42.82 -0.45 -0.96
C LEU A 218 -42.85 0.91 -0.24
N TYR A 219 -41.92 1.82 -0.58
CA TYR A 219 -41.86 3.14 0.06
C TYR A 219 -43.04 4.03 -0.31
N SER A 220 -43.76 3.74 -1.39
CA SER A 220 -44.95 4.51 -1.79
C SER A 220 -46.10 4.39 -0.79
N GLU A 221 -46.04 3.38 0.09
CA GLU A 221 -46.99 3.19 1.20
C GLU A 221 -46.72 4.13 2.39
N SER A 222 -45.51 4.68 2.51
CA SER A 222 -45.05 5.46 3.69
C SER A 222 -44.50 6.84 3.36
N LEU A 223 -44.11 7.10 2.11
CA LEU A 223 -43.59 8.37 1.64
C LEU A 223 -44.47 8.95 0.55
N ASN A 224 -44.74 10.24 0.64
CA ASN A 224 -45.63 10.93 -0.29
C ASN A 224 -44.92 11.33 -1.57
N TYR A 225 -43.66 11.78 -1.51
CA TYR A 225 -42.93 12.34 -2.65
C TYR A 225 -41.64 11.61 -2.99
N VAL A 226 -41.23 11.70 -4.26
CA VAL A 226 -39.96 11.15 -4.76
C VAL A 226 -38.76 11.79 -4.08
N GLU A 227 -38.83 13.07 -3.75
CA GLU A 227 -37.79 13.77 -3.00
C GLU A 227 -37.51 13.11 -1.64
N ASP A 228 -38.56 12.75 -0.89
CA ASP A 228 -38.42 12.11 0.42
C ASP A 228 -37.71 10.76 0.32
N PHE A 229 -38.03 10.00 -0.74
CA PHE A 229 -37.35 8.76 -1.07
C PHE A 229 -35.88 9.01 -1.47
N LEU A 230 -35.62 9.98 -2.34
CA LEU A 230 -34.27 10.32 -2.80
C LEU A 230 -33.36 10.81 -1.68
N ARG A 231 -33.89 11.55 -0.68
CA ARG A 231 -33.14 11.97 0.52
C ARG A 231 -32.67 10.78 1.36
N LYS A 232 -33.26 9.59 1.18
CA LYS A 232 -32.75 8.33 1.74
C LYS A 232 -31.57 7.75 0.97
N PHE A 233 -31.11 8.36 -0.14
CA PHE A 233 -30.03 7.87 -1.01
C PHE A 233 -29.02 8.93 -1.46
N THR A 234 -29.33 10.22 -1.36
CA THR A 234 -28.42 11.27 -1.80
C THR A 234 -28.82 12.62 -1.22
N ASP A 235 -27.81 13.44 -0.90
CA ASP A 235 -27.97 14.86 -0.57
C ASP A 235 -27.71 15.77 -1.78
N ARG A 236 -27.49 15.20 -2.98
CA ARG A 236 -27.21 15.96 -4.20
C ARG A 236 -28.38 16.85 -4.59
N HIS A 237 -28.16 18.15 -4.49
CA HIS A 237 -29.19 19.15 -4.75
C HIS A 237 -29.78 19.08 -6.16
N ASP A 238 -28.98 18.76 -7.18
CA ASP A 238 -29.42 18.65 -8.57
C ASP A 238 -30.41 17.50 -8.81
N ILE A 239 -30.21 16.37 -8.12
CA ILE A 239 -31.13 15.22 -8.18
C ILE A 239 -32.41 15.53 -7.37
N LEU A 240 -32.25 16.11 -6.18
CA LEU A 240 -33.36 16.47 -5.29
C LEU A 240 -34.25 17.61 -5.81
N THR A 241 -33.81 18.36 -6.82
CA THR A 241 -34.57 19.45 -7.43
C THR A 241 -35.09 19.14 -8.83
N SER A 242 -34.80 17.96 -9.35
CA SER A 242 -35.25 17.48 -10.67
C SER A 242 -36.78 17.47 -10.77
N GLU A 243 -37.35 17.60 -11.97
CA GLU A 243 -38.81 17.60 -12.14
C GLU A 243 -39.47 16.32 -11.62
N ILE A 244 -38.78 15.19 -11.76
CA ILE A 244 -39.25 13.89 -11.26
C ILE A 244 -39.28 13.82 -9.73
N SER A 245 -38.35 14.50 -9.03
CA SER A 245 -38.28 14.50 -7.56
C SER A 245 -39.50 15.14 -6.89
N LYS A 246 -40.19 16.06 -7.58
CA LYS A 246 -41.37 16.77 -7.07
C LYS A 246 -42.66 15.98 -7.23
N LYS A 247 -42.63 14.82 -7.90
CA LYS A 247 -43.82 14.00 -8.14
C LYS A 247 -44.18 13.16 -6.91
N PRO A 248 -45.46 12.83 -6.71
CA PRO A 248 -45.85 11.81 -5.74
C PRO A 248 -45.26 10.46 -6.10
N LEU A 249 -44.76 9.71 -5.11
CA LEU A 249 -44.11 8.40 -5.34
C LEU A 249 -45.07 7.40 -6.01
N SER A 250 -46.34 7.44 -5.62
CA SER A 250 -47.43 6.61 -6.15
C SER A 250 -47.76 6.86 -7.63
N ASN A 251 -47.33 8.00 -8.19
CA ASN A 251 -47.76 8.47 -9.51
C ASN A 251 -46.68 8.32 -10.58
N LEU A 252 -45.56 7.66 -10.27
CA LEU A 252 -44.49 7.45 -11.23
C LEU A 252 -44.86 6.38 -12.27
N SER A 253 -44.77 6.76 -13.55
CA SER A 253 -44.82 5.81 -14.68
C SER A 253 -43.56 4.94 -14.72
N GLU A 254 -43.60 3.80 -15.43
CA GLU A 254 -42.43 2.91 -15.56
C GLU A 254 -41.22 3.59 -16.21
N GLU A 255 -41.44 4.51 -17.15
CA GLU A 255 -40.36 5.26 -17.79
C GLU A 255 -39.70 6.22 -16.78
N GLU A 256 -40.51 6.89 -15.96
CA GLU A 256 -40.02 7.76 -14.90
C GLU A 256 -39.27 6.98 -13.83
N LYS A 257 -39.74 5.78 -13.46
CA LYS A 257 -38.99 4.89 -12.55
C LYS A 257 -37.62 4.52 -13.14
N ARG A 258 -37.52 4.24 -14.44
CA ARG A 258 -36.22 3.98 -15.11
C ARG A 258 -35.32 5.21 -15.17
N GLN A 259 -35.89 6.38 -15.43
CA GLN A 259 -35.17 7.64 -15.41
C GLN A 259 -34.62 7.94 -14.00
N LEU A 260 -35.45 7.75 -12.98
CA LEU A 260 -35.06 7.90 -11.58
C LEU A 260 -33.93 6.94 -11.19
N TYR A 261 -34.04 5.66 -11.57
CA TYR A 261 -32.98 4.67 -11.38
C TYR A 261 -31.66 5.08 -12.06
N SER A 262 -31.74 5.61 -13.28
CA SER A 262 -30.56 6.06 -14.03
C SER A 262 -29.89 7.27 -13.38
N LEU A 263 -30.66 8.29 -12.98
CA LEU A 263 -30.16 9.45 -12.21
C LEU A 263 -29.47 9.02 -10.91
N LEU A 264 -30.03 8.00 -10.28
CA LEU A 264 -29.51 7.39 -9.06
C LEU A 264 -28.17 6.65 -9.31
N LEU A 265 -27.98 6.02 -10.47
CA LEU A 265 -26.68 5.42 -10.86
C LEU A 265 -25.60 6.46 -11.17
N GLU A 266 -25.97 7.70 -11.47
CA GLU A 266 -25.06 8.84 -11.67
C GLU A 266 -24.54 9.43 -10.34
N VAL A 267 -25.08 9.01 -9.19
CA VAL A 267 -24.55 9.37 -7.87
C VAL A 267 -23.17 8.73 -7.66
N GLU A 268 -22.29 9.44 -6.95
CA GLU A 268 -20.94 8.97 -6.62
C GLU A 268 -20.94 7.59 -5.91
N GLU A 269 -19.82 6.88 -6.04
CA GLU A 269 -19.65 5.59 -5.37
C GLU A 269 -19.74 5.74 -3.85
N PRO A 270 -20.41 4.80 -3.16
CA PRO A 270 -20.55 4.89 -1.71
C PRO A 270 -19.18 4.94 -1.03
N GLN A 271 -19.00 5.91 -0.14
CA GLN A 271 -17.80 5.99 0.69
C GLN A 271 -18.03 5.25 2.01
N ILE A 272 -17.17 4.28 2.31
CA ILE A 272 -17.16 3.62 3.61
C ILE A 272 -16.13 4.33 4.49
N SER A 273 -16.60 4.94 5.58
CA SER A 273 -15.73 5.45 6.63
C SER A 273 -15.34 4.32 7.56
N LEU A 274 -14.03 4.05 7.64
CA LEU A 274 -13.46 3.07 8.54
C LEU A 274 -12.93 3.74 9.80
N PHE A 275 -12.91 2.99 10.89
CA PHE A 275 -12.22 3.42 12.10
C PHE A 275 -10.72 3.36 11.90
N ALA A 276 -10.00 4.24 12.58
CA ALA A 276 -8.57 4.09 12.73
C ALA A 276 -8.29 2.95 13.72
N GLY A 277 -7.18 2.23 13.53
CA GLY A 277 -6.77 1.20 14.50
C GLY A 277 -6.59 1.78 15.91
N GLN A 278 -6.22 3.06 16.00
CA GLN A 278 -6.09 3.78 17.26
C GLN A 278 -7.44 3.98 17.98
N ASP A 279 -8.54 4.10 17.25
CA ASP A 279 -9.87 4.25 17.84
C ASP A 279 -10.23 2.99 18.62
N TYR A 280 -10.05 1.82 18.01
CA TYR A 280 -10.28 0.55 18.69
C TYR A 280 -9.32 0.31 19.86
N VAL A 281 -8.05 0.71 19.73
CA VAL A 281 -7.08 0.59 20.83
C VAL A 281 -7.44 1.50 21.99
N ASN A 282 -7.81 2.76 21.73
CA ASN A 282 -8.22 3.70 22.76
C ASN A 282 -9.49 3.22 23.48
N ARG A 283 -10.44 2.65 22.73
CA ARG A 283 -11.62 2.00 23.30
C ARG A 283 -11.23 0.82 24.20
N LEU A 284 -10.40 -0.09 23.68
CA LEU A 284 -10.00 -1.29 24.40
C LEU A 284 -9.24 -0.95 25.68
N LYS A 285 -8.41 0.11 25.68
CA LYS A 285 -7.71 0.66 26.86
C LYS A 285 -8.63 1.11 28.00
N GLN A 286 -9.89 1.47 27.73
CA GLN A 286 -10.85 1.78 28.78
C GLN A 286 -11.38 0.53 29.50
N ILE A 287 -11.20 -0.65 28.88
CA ILE A 287 -11.68 -1.94 29.38
C ILE A 287 -10.52 -2.70 30.01
N VAL A 288 -9.40 -2.83 29.28
CA VAL A 288 -8.22 -3.63 29.62
C VAL A 288 -6.94 -3.00 29.08
N ASP A 289 -5.79 -3.25 29.73
CA ASP A 289 -4.51 -2.72 29.26
C ASP A 289 -4.11 -3.37 27.93
N VAL A 290 -3.91 -2.54 26.90
CA VAL A 290 -3.41 -2.98 25.60
C VAL A 290 -1.90 -2.91 25.60
N ILE A 291 -1.26 -4.09 25.64
CA ILE A 291 0.20 -4.24 25.59
C ILE A 291 0.68 -4.01 24.15
N LYS A 292 -0.03 -4.58 23.19
CA LYS A 292 0.37 -4.56 21.77
C LYS A 292 -0.82 -4.80 20.86
N TYR A 293 -0.76 -4.27 19.64
CA TYR A 293 -1.81 -4.51 18.66
C TYR A 293 -1.28 -4.51 17.24
N GLY A 294 -2.11 -5.04 16.36
CA GLY A 294 -1.97 -5.04 14.93
C GLY A 294 -3.32 -4.73 14.31
N TYR A 295 -3.35 -3.80 13.35
CA TYR A 295 -4.57 -3.37 12.71
C TYR A 295 -4.41 -3.40 11.20
N THR A 296 -5.43 -3.88 10.49
CA THR A 296 -5.50 -3.80 9.04
C THR A 296 -6.93 -3.60 8.60
N THR A 297 -7.09 -2.97 7.45
CA THR A 297 -8.38 -2.81 6.81
C THR A 297 -8.30 -3.09 5.32
N HIS A 298 -9.45 -3.24 4.68
CA HIS A 298 -9.59 -3.32 3.24
C HIS A 298 -10.98 -2.88 2.81
N ILE A 299 -11.07 -2.23 1.65
CA ILE A 299 -12.32 -1.86 0.99
C ILE A 299 -12.27 -2.49 -0.41
N GLU A 300 -13.30 -3.21 -0.80
CA GLU A 300 -13.38 -3.87 -2.10
C GLU A 300 -14.80 -3.87 -2.64
N LYS A 301 -14.94 -3.84 -3.96
CA LYS A 301 -16.19 -4.16 -4.64
C LYS A 301 -16.38 -5.67 -4.64
N ASN A 302 -17.55 -6.13 -4.24
CA ASN A 302 -17.87 -7.55 -4.34
C ASN A 302 -17.78 -7.99 -5.81
N LYS A 303 -17.10 -9.10 -6.11
CA LYS A 303 -17.02 -9.62 -7.49
C LYS A 303 -18.35 -10.19 -7.99
N GLN A 304 -19.25 -10.55 -7.06
CA GLN A 304 -20.56 -11.13 -7.35
C GLN A 304 -21.71 -10.13 -7.27
N GLY A 305 -21.46 -8.87 -6.85
CA GLY A 305 -22.50 -7.85 -6.68
C GLY A 305 -22.00 -6.44 -6.94
N SER A 306 -22.90 -5.47 -7.10
CA SER A 306 -22.55 -4.06 -7.38
C SER A 306 -22.07 -3.27 -6.16
N PHE A 307 -22.09 -3.87 -4.97
CA PHE A 307 -21.84 -3.16 -3.72
C PHE A 307 -20.41 -3.25 -3.19
N ILE A 308 -20.01 -2.19 -2.48
CA ILE A 308 -18.73 -2.11 -1.77
C ILE A 308 -18.91 -2.73 -0.39
N TYR A 309 -17.92 -3.51 0.04
CA TYR A 309 -17.80 -3.96 1.42
C TYR A 309 -16.46 -3.52 1.99
N ALA A 310 -16.37 -3.47 3.32
CA ALA A 310 -15.10 -3.26 3.99
C ALA A 310 -14.90 -4.26 5.11
N LEU A 311 -13.64 -4.52 5.41
CA LEU A 311 -13.24 -5.42 6.47
C LEU A 311 -12.19 -4.77 7.35
N GLU A 312 -12.42 -4.80 8.65
CA GLU A 312 -11.51 -4.30 9.68
C GLU A 312 -11.08 -5.45 10.59
N ILE A 313 -9.79 -5.57 10.85
CA ILE A 313 -9.25 -6.59 11.76
C ILE A 313 -8.30 -5.93 12.74
N LEU A 314 -8.64 -6.02 14.03
CA LEU A 314 -7.76 -5.70 15.13
C LEU A 314 -7.33 -7.00 15.82
N ALA A 315 -6.04 -7.23 15.91
CA ALA A 315 -5.48 -8.28 16.74
C ALA A 315 -4.67 -7.62 17.87
N ALA A 316 -4.82 -8.06 19.11
CA ALA A 316 -4.17 -7.45 20.27
C ALA A 316 -3.64 -8.47 21.29
N LYS A 317 -2.62 -8.04 22.02
CA LYS A 317 -2.19 -8.58 23.31
C LYS A 317 -2.72 -7.65 24.39
N VAL A 318 -3.56 -8.17 25.27
CA VAL A 318 -4.10 -7.44 26.42
C VAL A 318 -3.75 -8.15 27.74
N SER A 319 -3.79 -7.42 28.85
CA SER A 319 -3.44 -7.93 30.18
C SER A 319 -4.41 -9.00 30.71
N SER A 320 -5.72 -8.84 30.46
CA SER A 320 -6.77 -9.78 30.89
C SER A 320 -7.91 -9.83 29.86
N ILE A 321 -8.56 -10.99 29.69
CA ILE A 321 -9.72 -11.16 28.77
C ILE A 321 -10.95 -11.77 29.44
N GLU A 322 -10.76 -12.75 30.34
CA GLU A 322 -11.84 -13.52 30.96
C GLU A 322 -12.94 -12.71 31.66
N PRO A 323 -12.65 -11.60 32.36
CA PRO A 323 -13.70 -10.84 33.04
C PRO A 323 -14.65 -10.11 32.09
N PHE A 324 -14.23 -9.87 30.84
CA PHE A 324 -14.91 -8.93 29.94
C PHE A 324 -15.40 -9.57 28.64
N PHE A 325 -14.82 -10.71 28.23
CA PHE A 325 -15.11 -11.31 26.93
C PHE A 325 -15.43 -12.79 27.05
N TYR A 326 -16.30 -13.25 26.17
CA TYR A 326 -16.58 -14.67 26.01
C TYR A 326 -15.37 -15.39 25.41
N LEU A 327 -14.99 -16.53 26.00
CA LEU A 327 -13.95 -17.41 25.48
C LEU A 327 -14.64 -18.66 24.89
N PRO A 328 -14.75 -18.77 23.55
CA PRO A 328 -15.33 -19.95 22.91
C PRO A 328 -14.59 -21.25 23.27
N ASP A 329 -13.29 -21.13 23.53
CA ASP A 329 -12.44 -22.21 23.98
C ASP A 329 -11.50 -21.69 25.07
N SER A 330 -11.86 -21.95 26.33
CA SER A 330 -11.08 -21.55 27.50
C SER A 330 -9.66 -22.13 27.48
N LYS A 331 -9.40 -23.24 26.76
CA LYS A 331 -8.07 -23.87 26.68
C LYS A 331 -7.10 -23.09 25.80
N ARG A 332 -7.60 -22.28 24.87
CA ARG A 332 -6.77 -21.59 23.86
C ARG A 332 -6.56 -20.11 24.15
N GLY A 333 -7.29 -19.54 25.11
CA GLY A 333 -6.98 -18.23 25.71
C GLY A 333 -7.04 -17.03 24.75
N VAL A 334 -7.87 -17.10 23.70
CA VAL A 334 -8.08 -16.00 22.75
C VAL A 334 -9.55 -15.60 22.72
N ALA A 335 -9.85 -14.35 23.06
CA ALA A 335 -11.16 -13.76 22.83
C ALA A 335 -11.29 -13.34 21.36
N VAL A 336 -12.38 -13.75 20.70
CA VAL A 336 -12.66 -13.39 19.30
C VAL A 336 -14.00 -12.70 19.27
N ILE A 337 -14.06 -11.48 18.71
CA ILE A 337 -15.30 -10.75 18.49
C ILE A 337 -15.49 -10.60 16.98
N CYS A 338 -16.56 -11.21 16.47
CA CYS A 338 -16.95 -11.09 15.08
C CYS A 338 -18.15 -10.16 14.98
N CYS A 339 -18.05 -9.13 14.16
CA CYS A 339 -19.08 -8.11 13.97
C CYS A 339 -19.47 -7.98 12.51
N VAL A 340 -20.74 -7.63 12.30
CA VAL A 340 -21.26 -7.16 11.02
C VAL A 340 -21.88 -5.79 11.25
N ASN A 341 -21.47 -4.77 10.50
CA ASN A 341 -21.93 -3.39 10.68
C ASN A 341 -21.80 -2.92 12.14
N SER A 342 -20.69 -3.27 12.81
CA SER A 342 -20.43 -2.96 14.22
C SER A 342 -21.47 -3.55 15.20
N SER A 343 -22.15 -4.62 14.79
CA SER A 343 -23.04 -5.43 15.62
C SER A 343 -22.41 -6.82 15.83
N PRO A 344 -22.07 -7.21 17.07
CA PRO A 344 -21.50 -8.52 17.38
C PRO A 344 -22.45 -9.69 17.05
N LEU A 345 -21.88 -10.79 16.57
CA LEU A 345 -22.57 -12.07 16.37
C LEU A 345 -22.72 -12.83 17.72
N PHE A 346 -23.75 -13.68 17.87
CA PHE A 346 -23.83 -14.57 19.05
C PHE A 346 -22.74 -15.64 19.04
N SER A 347 -22.45 -16.20 17.87
CA SER A 347 -21.33 -17.11 17.70
C SER A 347 -20.14 -16.35 17.12
N ASN A 348 -18.97 -16.53 17.74
CA ASN A 348 -17.72 -15.92 17.27
C ASN A 348 -17.18 -16.55 15.97
N ILE A 349 -18.01 -17.27 15.21
CA ILE A 349 -17.61 -18.12 14.10
C ILE A 349 -18.45 -17.76 12.86
N TRP A 350 -17.78 -17.27 11.83
CA TRP A 350 -18.36 -17.13 10.50
C TRP A 350 -18.54 -18.50 9.82
N TYR A 351 -19.57 -18.67 8.99
CA TYR A 351 -19.85 -19.97 8.35
C TYR A 351 -19.40 -19.97 6.88
N GLY A 352 -18.69 -21.03 6.47
CA GLY A 352 -18.24 -21.25 5.09
C GLY A 352 -19.18 -22.18 4.31
N SER A 353 -19.07 -22.17 2.97
CA SER A 353 -19.94 -22.92 2.03
C SER A 353 -19.91 -24.45 2.14
N ARG A 354 -19.15 -25.02 3.10
CA ARG A 354 -19.04 -26.48 3.33
C ARG A 354 -19.28 -26.90 4.78
N GLY A 355 -19.97 -26.09 5.59
CA GLY A 355 -20.42 -26.50 6.93
C GLY A 355 -19.30 -26.83 7.93
N THR A 356 -18.08 -26.36 7.68
CA THR A 356 -16.89 -26.74 8.44
C THR A 356 -16.21 -25.50 9.01
N TYR A 357 -15.76 -25.63 10.27
CA TYR A 357 -14.75 -24.77 10.87
C TYR A 357 -13.69 -24.44 9.81
N PHE A 358 -13.39 -23.16 9.62
CA PHE A 358 -12.42 -22.77 8.59
C PHE A 358 -11.11 -23.53 8.80
N GLN A 359 -10.77 -24.36 7.81
CA GLN A 359 -9.39 -24.74 7.60
C GLN A 359 -8.62 -23.48 7.15
N TYR A 360 -7.81 -22.96 8.06
CA TYR A 360 -6.81 -21.94 7.79
C TYR A 360 -5.51 -22.64 7.36
N GLY A 361 -4.99 -22.31 6.18
CA GLY A 361 -3.75 -22.89 5.65
C GLY A 361 -3.94 -24.18 4.83
N SER A 362 -2.82 -24.83 4.49
CA SER A 362 -2.76 -25.99 3.57
C SER A 362 -2.93 -27.35 4.23
N LYS A 363 -3.12 -27.42 5.57
CA LYS A 363 -3.13 -28.67 6.36
C LYS A 363 -4.31 -28.82 7.33
N GLY A 364 -5.41 -28.09 7.15
CA GLY A 364 -6.59 -28.25 8.01
C GLY A 364 -6.49 -27.66 9.42
N GLU A 365 -5.58 -26.70 9.66
CA GLU A 365 -5.47 -25.98 10.94
C GLU A 365 -6.75 -25.14 11.17
N ASP A 366 -7.27 -25.06 12.40
CA ASP A 366 -8.40 -24.19 12.70
C ASP A 366 -7.97 -22.72 12.94
N LEU A 367 -8.95 -21.82 13.16
CA LEU A 367 -8.69 -20.39 13.36
C LEU A 367 -7.77 -20.13 14.55
N PHE A 368 -8.00 -20.80 15.67
CA PHE A 368 -7.29 -20.55 16.91
C PHE A 368 -5.86 -21.09 16.83
N ASP A 369 -5.68 -22.27 16.25
CA ASP A 369 -4.35 -22.83 15.94
C ASP A 369 -3.58 -21.88 15.00
N TYR A 370 -4.26 -21.34 13.98
CA TYR A 370 -3.66 -20.36 13.08
C TYR A 370 -3.26 -19.08 13.82
N ILE A 371 -4.13 -18.52 14.68
CA ILE A 371 -3.83 -17.32 15.48
C ILE A 371 -2.65 -17.60 16.40
N ALA A 372 -2.68 -18.68 17.17
CA ALA A 372 -1.63 -19.05 18.11
C ALA A 372 -0.28 -19.22 17.39
N LYS A 373 -0.24 -20.01 16.32
CA LYS A 373 0.96 -20.25 15.52
C LYS A 373 1.48 -18.98 14.85
N ARG A 374 0.59 -18.19 14.23
CA ARG A 374 0.99 -17.01 13.46
C ARG A 374 1.35 -15.84 14.35
N SER A 375 0.73 -15.67 15.51
CA SER A 375 1.12 -14.66 16.50
C SER A 375 2.27 -15.12 17.41
N LYS A 376 2.55 -16.43 17.51
CA LYS A 376 3.42 -17.06 18.52
C LYS A 376 2.88 -16.92 19.96
N GLY A 377 1.56 -17.00 20.13
CA GLY A 377 0.90 -16.82 21.43
C GLY A 377 0.79 -15.36 21.89
N GLU A 378 1.20 -14.41 21.05
CA GLU A 378 1.11 -12.97 21.33
C GLU A 378 -0.30 -12.41 21.14
N CYS A 379 -1.17 -13.08 20.38
CA CYS A 379 -2.55 -12.64 20.22
C CYS A 379 -3.43 -13.34 21.26
N ASN A 380 -4.09 -12.59 22.14
CA ASN A 380 -5.13 -13.10 23.03
C ASN A 380 -6.47 -12.36 22.87
N PHE A 381 -6.55 -11.37 21.98
CA PHE A 381 -7.77 -10.69 21.59
C PHE A 381 -7.80 -10.45 20.07
N LEU A 382 -8.89 -10.81 19.41
CA LEU A 382 -9.11 -10.58 17.99
C LEU A 382 -10.50 -9.99 17.80
N MET A 383 -10.60 -8.89 17.06
CA MET A 383 -11.86 -8.32 16.64
C MET A 383 -11.88 -8.18 15.12
N VAL A 384 -13.00 -8.56 14.52
CA VAL A 384 -13.21 -8.58 13.08
C VAL A 384 -14.53 -7.89 12.80
N ASN A 385 -14.53 -6.81 12.04
CA ASN A 385 -15.74 -6.10 11.66
C ASN A 385 -15.91 -6.15 10.13
N LEU A 386 -17.02 -6.71 9.69
CA LEU A 386 -17.41 -6.73 8.28
C LEU A 386 -18.51 -5.69 8.05
N LEU A 387 -18.19 -4.65 7.29
CA LEU A 387 -19.13 -3.61 6.90
C LEU A 387 -19.71 -3.98 5.54
N LEU A 388 -21.02 -4.23 5.48
CA LEU A 388 -21.73 -4.43 4.22
C LEU A 388 -23.19 -3.93 4.29
N PRO A 389 -23.73 -3.44 3.16
CA PRO A 389 -25.09 -2.88 3.08
C PRO A 389 -26.21 -3.91 3.21
N LYS A 390 -25.91 -5.18 2.91
CA LYS A 390 -26.91 -6.23 2.84
C LYS A 390 -26.26 -7.51 3.30
N PRO A 391 -26.20 -7.74 4.62
CA PRO A 391 -25.64 -8.97 5.12
C PRO A 391 -26.47 -10.19 4.70
N SER A 392 -25.82 -11.17 4.08
CA SER A 392 -26.43 -12.46 3.74
C SER A 392 -26.50 -13.36 4.98
N TRP A 393 -27.40 -13.00 5.90
CA TRP A 393 -27.68 -13.76 7.11
C TRP A 393 -28.18 -15.17 6.77
N THR A 394 -27.68 -16.18 7.48
CA THR A 394 -28.14 -17.57 7.35
C THR A 394 -29.11 -17.98 8.46
N SER A 395 -29.40 -17.09 9.41
CA SER A 395 -30.40 -17.27 10.47
C SER A 395 -31.20 -15.99 10.74
N TYR A 396 -32.44 -16.14 11.21
CA TYR A 396 -33.31 -15.02 11.61
C TYR A 396 -32.73 -14.21 12.78
N SER A 397 -32.02 -14.89 13.67
CA SER A 397 -31.33 -14.34 14.85
C SER A 397 -30.07 -13.54 14.53
N LYS A 398 -29.66 -13.46 13.25
CA LYS A 398 -28.41 -12.83 12.79
C LYS A 398 -27.16 -13.44 13.44
N ASN A 399 -27.19 -14.76 13.66
CA ASN A 399 -26.11 -15.47 14.36
C ASN A 399 -24.95 -15.77 13.43
N GLN A 400 -25.24 -15.90 12.14
CA GLN A 400 -24.31 -16.43 11.16
C GLN A 400 -24.47 -15.69 9.84
N ILE A 401 -23.32 -15.41 9.23
CA ILE A 401 -23.22 -14.82 7.90
C ILE A 401 -22.43 -15.75 6.98
N ALA A 402 -22.87 -15.86 5.73
CA ALA A 402 -22.14 -16.58 4.69
C ALA A 402 -20.89 -15.79 4.29
N ILE A 403 -19.71 -16.17 4.81
CA ILE A 403 -18.46 -15.42 4.54
C ILE A 403 -17.75 -15.84 3.26
N GLY A 404 -18.25 -16.86 2.54
CA GLY A 404 -17.60 -17.42 1.35
C GLY A 404 -17.02 -16.37 0.39
N PRO A 405 -17.77 -15.32 0.02
CA PRO A 405 -17.30 -14.24 -0.85
C PRO A 405 -16.12 -13.43 -0.29
N TYR A 406 -15.99 -13.34 1.04
CA TYR A 406 -15.03 -12.46 1.73
C TYR A 406 -13.84 -13.21 2.35
N LEU A 407 -13.87 -14.55 2.30
CA LEU A 407 -12.93 -15.40 3.04
C LEU A 407 -11.46 -15.19 2.66
N ASN A 408 -11.15 -15.01 1.38
CA ASN A 408 -9.77 -14.82 0.92
C ASN A 408 -9.20 -13.49 1.40
N THR A 409 -10.02 -12.43 1.34
CA THR A 409 -9.70 -11.11 1.88
C THR A 409 -9.49 -11.19 3.38
N PHE A 410 -10.41 -11.84 4.11
CA PHE A 410 -10.25 -12.10 5.55
C PHE A 410 -8.92 -12.81 5.88
N LYS A 411 -8.61 -13.92 5.22
CA LYS A 411 -7.37 -14.69 5.44
C LYS A 411 -6.12 -13.83 5.22
N SER A 412 -6.12 -13.02 4.16
CA SER A 412 -5.01 -12.12 3.84
C SER A 412 -4.81 -11.05 4.90
N LEU A 413 -5.90 -10.42 5.34
CA LEU A 413 -5.88 -9.36 6.34
C LEU A 413 -5.55 -9.90 7.74
N LEU A 414 -6.13 -11.02 8.16
CA LEU A 414 -5.81 -11.65 9.44
C LEU A 414 -4.31 -11.94 9.55
N LYS A 415 -3.70 -12.46 8.47
CA LYS A 415 -2.25 -12.65 8.39
C LYS A 415 -1.50 -11.35 8.62
N LYS A 416 -1.91 -10.24 7.98
CA LYS A 416 -1.28 -8.92 8.15
C LYS A 416 -1.42 -8.40 9.58
N ALA A 417 -2.62 -8.44 10.17
CA ALA A 417 -2.87 -8.01 11.54
C ALA A 417 -2.00 -8.78 12.54
N LEU A 418 -2.00 -10.12 12.47
CA LEU A 418 -1.20 -10.97 13.35
C LEU A 418 0.32 -10.77 13.16
N LEU A 419 0.78 -10.43 11.95
CA LEU A 419 2.17 -10.07 11.71
C LEU A 419 2.53 -8.70 12.29
N SER A 420 1.64 -7.71 12.20
CA SER A 420 1.86 -6.39 12.80
C SER A 420 1.89 -6.43 14.34
N LEU A 421 1.12 -7.34 14.95
CA LEU A 421 1.14 -7.68 16.38
C LEU A 421 2.51 -8.17 16.87
N LYS A 422 3.40 -8.63 15.98
CA LYS A 422 4.77 -8.99 16.36
C LYS A 422 5.64 -7.78 16.65
N GLY A 423 5.14 -6.56 16.43
CA GLY A 423 5.90 -5.33 16.57
C GLY A 423 6.87 -5.25 15.40
N SER A 424 6.91 -4.09 14.75
CA SER A 424 7.88 -3.71 13.70
C SER A 424 8.45 -4.92 12.95
N VAL A 425 7.74 -5.38 11.90
CA VAL A 425 8.18 -6.36 10.87
C VAL A 425 9.49 -6.98 11.31
N ARG A 426 9.43 -8.01 12.19
CA ARG A 426 10.58 -8.64 12.87
C ARG A 426 11.81 -8.31 12.05
N VAL A 427 12.60 -7.29 12.45
CA VAL A 427 13.67 -6.79 11.57
C VAL A 427 14.42 -8.04 11.21
N SER A 428 14.30 -8.41 9.93
CA SER A 428 14.63 -9.76 9.49
C SER A 428 16.01 -10.05 10.05
N ASN A 429 16.29 -11.25 10.55
CA ASN A 429 17.63 -11.52 11.08
C ASN A 429 18.68 -11.16 10.02
N VAL A 430 18.33 -11.35 8.75
CA VAL A 430 19.07 -10.85 7.58
C VAL A 430 19.18 -9.31 7.56
N ARG A 431 18.10 -8.55 7.75
CA ARG A 431 18.17 -7.07 7.85
C ARG A 431 18.99 -6.57 9.05
N LYS A 432 18.95 -7.24 10.21
CA LYS A 432 19.76 -6.86 11.38
C LYS A 432 21.25 -7.06 11.13
N GLU A 433 21.63 -8.21 10.59
CA GLU A 433 23.02 -8.50 10.25
C GLU A 433 23.50 -7.63 9.08
N LEU A 434 22.64 -7.36 8.10
CA LEU A 434 22.91 -6.38 7.05
C LEU A 434 23.16 -4.98 7.64
N GLU A 435 22.30 -4.52 8.56
CA GLU A 435 22.47 -3.21 9.21
C GLU A 435 23.76 -3.12 10.06
N LYS A 436 24.16 -4.22 10.74
CA LYS A 436 25.46 -4.29 11.42
C LYS A 436 26.63 -4.18 10.44
N GLU A 437 26.58 -4.88 9.32
CA GLU A 437 27.64 -4.82 8.30
C GLU A 437 27.72 -3.43 7.63
N ILE A 438 26.58 -2.78 7.38
CA ILE A 438 26.53 -1.40 6.88
C ILE A 438 27.16 -0.44 7.90
N ARG A 439 26.82 -0.56 9.19
CA ARG A 439 27.44 0.27 10.24
C ARG A 439 28.94 0.04 10.36
N ARG A 440 29.41 -1.21 10.26
CA ARG A 440 30.85 -1.53 10.25
C ARG A 440 31.56 -0.83 9.10
N ARG A 441 30.96 -0.82 7.90
CA ARG A 441 31.51 -0.12 6.73
C ARG A 441 31.54 1.40 6.91
N ILE A 442 30.52 1.97 7.54
CA ILE A 442 30.52 3.40 7.91
C ILE A 442 31.70 3.71 8.84
N SER A 443 31.92 2.89 9.87
CA SER A 443 33.07 3.07 10.78
C SER A 443 34.41 2.95 10.07
N LEU A 444 34.55 2.04 9.10
CA LEU A 444 35.76 1.96 8.26
C LEU A 444 35.95 3.23 7.42
N LEU A 445 34.88 3.75 6.81
CA LEU A 445 34.95 4.98 6.03
C LEU A 445 35.33 6.18 6.92
N GLU A 446 34.80 6.26 8.14
CA GLU A 446 35.12 7.31 9.11
C GLU A 446 36.57 7.21 9.61
N GLU A 447 37.10 5.99 9.79
CA GLU A 447 38.46 5.75 10.29
C GLU A 447 39.54 5.99 9.23
N TYR A 448 39.31 5.52 8.00
CA TYR A 448 40.33 5.53 6.93
C TYR A 448 40.10 6.61 5.87
N GLY A 449 38.95 7.29 5.89
CA GLY A 449 38.54 8.26 4.86
C GLY A 449 38.03 7.63 3.55
N GLU A 450 38.34 6.35 3.33
CA GLU A 450 37.85 5.52 2.23
C GLU A 450 37.64 4.06 2.69
N ILE A 451 36.91 3.25 1.92
CA ILE A 451 36.74 1.82 2.24
C ILE A 451 37.98 1.05 1.75
N PRO A 452 38.68 0.30 2.62
CA PRO A 452 39.85 -0.49 2.24
C PRO A 452 39.56 -1.43 1.05
N PRO A 453 40.46 -1.58 0.06
CA PRO A 453 40.20 -2.35 -1.17
C PRO A 453 39.70 -3.79 -0.94
N ASP A 454 40.24 -4.44 0.08
CA ASP A 454 39.93 -5.80 0.52
C ASP A 454 38.54 -5.94 1.18
N GLU A 455 37.88 -4.83 1.47
CA GLU A 455 36.51 -4.77 1.98
C GLU A 455 35.46 -4.55 0.88
N TRP A 456 35.87 -4.37 -0.38
CA TRP A 456 34.93 -4.17 -1.49
C TRP A 456 34.14 -5.45 -1.77
N THR A 457 32.83 -5.32 -1.97
CA THR A 457 31.94 -6.45 -2.22
C THR A 457 30.85 -6.11 -3.23
N THR A 458 30.33 -7.10 -3.94
CA THR A 458 29.08 -6.91 -4.69
C THR A 458 27.87 -7.01 -3.75
N GLN A 459 26.71 -6.51 -4.17
CA GLN A 459 25.46 -6.74 -3.41
C GLN A 459 25.16 -8.23 -3.19
N ASN A 460 25.51 -9.07 -4.17
CA ASN A 460 25.39 -10.52 -4.06
C ASN A 460 26.43 -11.10 -3.09
N GLY A 461 27.65 -10.57 -3.08
CA GLY A 461 28.66 -10.92 -2.08
C GLY A 461 28.18 -10.58 -0.66
N LEU A 462 27.49 -9.45 -0.50
CA LEU A 462 26.90 -9.04 0.79
C LEU A 462 25.81 -10.02 1.24
N TRP A 463 24.96 -10.49 0.32
CA TRP A 463 23.98 -11.54 0.59
C TRP A 463 24.65 -12.81 1.12
N TYR A 464 25.71 -13.29 0.45
CA TYR A 464 26.43 -14.49 0.87
C TYR A 464 27.19 -14.30 2.19
N LYS A 465 27.72 -13.10 2.45
CA LYS A 465 28.37 -12.75 3.74
C LYS A 465 27.37 -12.82 4.89
N VAL A 466 26.19 -12.18 4.74
CA VAL A 466 25.11 -12.24 5.73
C VAL A 466 24.57 -13.67 5.89
N ARG A 467 24.38 -14.41 4.79
CA ARG A 467 23.97 -15.82 4.83
C ARG A 467 24.94 -16.69 5.62
N LYS A 468 26.26 -16.47 5.48
CA LYS A 468 27.29 -17.20 6.22
C LYS A 468 27.23 -16.91 7.72
N ILE A 469 27.01 -15.65 8.10
CA ILE A 469 26.84 -15.23 9.51
C ILE A 469 25.63 -15.92 10.13
N LEU A 470 24.55 -16.08 9.37
CA LEU A 470 23.29 -16.67 9.83
C LEU A 470 23.23 -18.20 9.74
N GLY A 471 24.28 -18.89 9.28
CA GLY A 471 24.33 -20.36 9.28
C GLY A 471 23.72 -21.07 8.06
N GLY A 472 23.42 -20.37 6.97
CA GLY A 472 23.03 -20.97 5.69
C GLY A 472 21.60 -20.64 5.19
N GLU A 473 21.12 -21.36 4.18
CA GLU A 473 19.88 -21.01 3.45
C GLU A 473 18.60 -21.15 4.29
N ASN A 474 18.58 -22.14 5.19
CA ASN A 474 17.43 -22.47 6.02
C ASN A 474 17.14 -21.42 7.11
N GLU A 475 18.09 -20.50 7.34
CA GLU A 475 18.04 -19.44 8.36
C GLU A 475 17.73 -18.05 7.75
N MET A 476 17.70 -17.95 6.41
CA MET A 476 17.39 -16.71 5.70
C MET A 476 15.88 -16.45 5.71
N ASP A 477 15.43 -15.49 6.51
CA ASP A 477 14.01 -15.12 6.65
C ASP A 477 13.52 -14.09 5.61
N LEU A 478 14.36 -13.79 4.62
CA LEU A 478 14.11 -12.80 3.58
C LEU A 478 14.54 -13.36 2.22
N ASP A 479 13.74 -13.18 1.16
CA ASP A 479 14.14 -13.59 -0.17
C ASP A 479 15.23 -12.66 -0.75
N ARG A 480 16.05 -13.19 -1.65
CA ARG A 480 17.21 -12.48 -2.22
C ARG A 480 16.82 -11.16 -2.90
N LYS A 481 15.66 -11.11 -3.56
CA LYS A 481 15.20 -9.89 -4.25
C LYS A 481 14.93 -8.77 -3.24
N LYS A 482 14.17 -9.07 -2.19
CA LYS A 482 13.92 -8.11 -1.10
C LYS A 482 15.17 -7.73 -0.34
N PHE A 483 16.17 -8.62 -0.28
CA PHE A 483 17.45 -8.28 0.37
C PHE A 483 18.16 -7.19 -0.40
N LEU A 484 18.26 -7.35 -1.72
CA LEU A 484 18.90 -6.36 -2.58
C LEU A 484 18.19 -5.00 -2.50
N GLU A 485 16.86 -4.99 -2.40
CA GLU A 485 16.06 -3.78 -2.14
C GLU A 485 16.37 -3.18 -0.75
N ALA A 486 16.51 -4.02 0.28
CA ALA A 486 16.84 -3.58 1.65
C ALA A 486 18.26 -3.01 1.78
N VAL A 487 19.22 -3.42 0.96
CA VAL A 487 20.58 -2.83 0.95
C VAL A 487 20.49 -1.33 0.65
N ASP A 488 19.74 -0.94 -0.39
CA ASP A 488 19.56 0.46 -0.77
C ASP A 488 18.85 1.27 0.32
N GLU A 489 17.78 0.69 0.88
CA GLU A 489 17.00 1.29 1.96
C GLU A 489 17.86 1.59 3.19
N ILE A 490 18.69 0.63 3.62
CA ILE A 490 19.51 0.75 4.82
C ILE A 490 20.67 1.72 4.59
N CYS A 491 21.35 1.69 3.45
CA CYS A 491 22.43 2.66 3.18
C CYS A 491 21.90 4.11 3.25
N ARG A 492 20.77 4.38 2.58
CA ARG A 492 20.14 5.71 2.60
C ARG A 492 19.64 6.13 3.98
N LYS A 493 19.17 5.17 4.79
CA LYS A 493 18.78 5.44 6.19
C LYS A 493 19.93 6.09 6.98
N TYR A 494 21.18 5.74 6.67
CA TYR A 494 22.38 6.32 7.29
C TYR A 494 22.99 7.47 6.49
N GLY A 495 22.35 7.93 5.41
CA GLY A 495 22.82 9.05 4.60
C GLY A 495 23.94 8.73 3.62
N TYR A 496 24.28 7.46 3.43
CA TYR A 496 25.31 7.02 2.50
C TYR A 496 24.70 6.32 1.27
N SER A 497 25.34 6.47 0.12
CA SER A 497 25.08 5.60 -1.02
C SER A 497 25.80 4.26 -0.84
N ARG A 498 25.37 3.21 -1.57
CA ARG A 498 25.98 1.88 -1.49
C ARG A 498 27.47 1.90 -1.85
N ASP A 499 27.81 2.70 -2.85
CA ASP A 499 29.15 2.87 -3.39
C ASP A 499 30.11 3.52 -2.39
N GLN A 500 29.67 4.53 -1.65
CA GLN A 500 30.45 5.13 -0.55
C GLN A 500 30.85 4.10 0.51
N LEU A 501 30.08 3.01 0.63
CA LEU A 501 30.34 1.91 1.56
C LEU A 501 31.03 0.70 0.91
N GLY A 502 31.57 0.86 -0.30
CA GLY A 502 32.31 -0.20 -1.01
C GLY A 502 31.42 -1.36 -1.47
N ILE A 503 30.13 -1.11 -1.70
CA ILE A 503 29.17 -2.11 -2.21
C ILE A 503 28.92 -1.84 -3.70
N THR A 504 29.55 -2.65 -4.56
CA THR A 504 29.52 -2.48 -6.00
C THR A 504 28.36 -3.20 -6.67
N CYS A 505 27.87 -2.62 -7.77
CA CYS A 505 27.06 -3.31 -8.77
C CYS A 505 27.90 -3.55 -10.03
N ALA A 506 27.52 -4.55 -10.82
CA ALA A 506 28.11 -4.75 -12.15
C ALA A 506 27.97 -3.47 -13.00
N PRO A 507 28.94 -3.17 -13.90
CA PRO A 507 28.86 -2.03 -14.81
C PRO A 507 27.52 -2.07 -15.57
N ARG A 508 26.76 -0.96 -15.57
CA ARG A 508 25.38 -0.91 -16.13
C ARG A 508 25.27 -0.10 -17.42
N GLY A 509 26.38 0.34 -18.00
CA GLY A 509 26.39 1.16 -19.21
C GLY A 509 27.80 1.34 -19.76
N GLU A 510 27.87 2.01 -20.89
CA GLU A 510 29.10 2.34 -21.60
C GLU A 510 29.16 3.84 -21.87
N PHE A 511 30.39 4.35 -21.97
CA PHE A 511 30.70 5.74 -22.26
C PHE A 511 31.64 5.77 -23.45
N TYR A 512 31.30 6.52 -24.48
CA TYR A 512 32.00 6.57 -25.76
C TYR A 512 32.59 7.97 -25.93
N TYR A 513 33.89 8.06 -26.13
CA TYR A 513 34.58 9.35 -26.32
C TYR A 513 35.83 9.18 -27.17
N LYS A 514 36.00 10.02 -28.20
CA LYS A 514 37.13 9.98 -29.15
C LYS A 514 37.40 8.60 -29.77
N GLY A 515 36.35 7.84 -30.08
CA GLY A 515 36.51 6.49 -30.64
C GLY A 515 36.91 5.41 -29.63
N GLU A 516 36.95 5.73 -28.34
CA GLU A 516 37.20 4.76 -27.27
C GLU A 516 35.90 4.45 -26.51
N VAL A 517 35.83 3.22 -25.96
CA VAL A 517 34.71 2.75 -25.16
C VAL A 517 35.18 2.50 -23.74
N TYR A 518 34.54 3.17 -22.79
CA TYR A 518 34.83 3.06 -21.38
C TYR A 518 33.64 2.39 -20.69
N PRO A 519 33.87 1.34 -19.89
CA PRO A 519 32.81 0.79 -19.05
C PRO A 519 32.42 1.84 -18.01
N LEU A 520 31.13 2.05 -17.79
CA LEU A 520 30.67 3.02 -16.80
C LEU A 520 30.69 2.35 -15.42
N THR A 521 31.75 2.60 -14.64
CA THR A 521 31.99 2.04 -13.31
C THR A 521 32.10 3.14 -12.26
N PHE A 522 32.02 2.80 -10.98
CA PHE A 522 32.21 3.80 -9.93
C PHE A 522 33.61 4.41 -9.94
N GLU A 523 34.64 3.58 -10.12
CA GLU A 523 36.05 3.99 -10.08
C GLU A 523 36.41 5.03 -11.14
N ASN A 524 35.72 5.01 -12.30
CA ASN A 524 36.03 5.91 -13.40
C ASN A 524 34.98 6.99 -13.65
N ILE A 525 33.82 6.98 -12.98
CA ILE A 525 32.71 7.90 -13.29
C ILE A 525 33.11 9.37 -13.16
N GLU A 526 33.93 9.71 -12.17
CA GLU A 526 34.41 11.08 -11.96
C GLU A 526 35.36 11.52 -13.08
N LYS A 527 36.26 10.63 -13.51
CA LYS A 527 37.16 10.86 -14.64
C LYS A 527 36.36 10.99 -15.94
N LEU A 528 35.38 10.12 -16.18
CA LEU A 528 34.55 10.13 -17.38
C LEU A 528 33.67 11.39 -17.43
N ALA A 529 33.16 11.87 -16.29
CA ALA A 529 32.38 13.10 -16.21
C ALA A 529 33.16 14.36 -16.64
N GLN A 530 34.49 14.31 -16.64
CA GLN A 530 35.36 15.41 -17.10
C GLN A 530 35.62 15.38 -18.60
N LEU A 531 35.24 14.31 -19.30
CA LEU A 531 35.47 14.16 -20.73
C LEU A 531 34.33 14.77 -21.56
N GLY A 532 34.71 15.39 -22.68
CA GLY A 532 33.78 16.00 -23.63
C GLY A 532 33.19 17.33 -23.17
N THR A 533 32.93 18.23 -24.12
CA THR A 533 32.22 19.49 -23.88
C THR A 533 30.73 19.23 -23.66
N ASP A 534 30.18 18.25 -24.37
CA ASP A 534 28.78 17.86 -24.36
C ASP A 534 28.68 16.35 -24.11
N ILE A 535 27.73 15.93 -23.26
CA ILE A 535 27.41 14.53 -23.01
C ILE A 535 25.99 14.25 -23.51
N VAL A 536 25.87 13.32 -24.44
CA VAL A 536 24.62 12.88 -25.04
C VAL A 536 24.25 11.52 -24.46
N HIS A 537 23.23 11.50 -23.60
CA HIS A 537 22.68 10.25 -23.08
C HIS A 537 21.67 9.68 -24.07
N ILE A 538 21.89 8.48 -24.58
CA ILE A 538 20.99 7.81 -25.53
C ILE A 538 20.42 6.57 -24.85
N GLU A 539 19.08 6.48 -24.80
CA GLU A 539 18.39 5.37 -24.14
C GLU A 539 18.72 4.00 -24.77
N LYS A 540 18.82 3.97 -26.11
CA LYS A 540 19.04 2.75 -26.88
C LYS A 540 20.53 2.39 -26.97
N GLU A 541 20.93 1.26 -26.39
CA GLU A 541 22.34 0.79 -26.32
C GLU A 541 23.02 0.71 -27.71
N GLY A 542 22.28 0.33 -28.75
CA GLY A 542 22.84 0.16 -30.10
C GLY A 542 23.29 1.46 -30.79
N VAL A 543 22.67 2.60 -30.44
CA VAL A 543 22.89 3.87 -31.15
C VAL A 543 24.25 4.50 -30.83
N PRO A 544 24.68 4.67 -29.57
CA PRO A 544 26.04 5.14 -29.26
C PRO A 544 27.12 4.30 -29.94
N ARG A 545 26.91 2.99 -30.03
CA ARG A 545 27.84 2.07 -30.69
C ARG A 545 27.94 2.32 -32.19
N ALA A 546 26.82 2.57 -32.86
CA ALA A 546 26.80 2.94 -34.28
C ALA A 546 27.41 4.31 -34.55
N LEU A 547 27.26 5.26 -33.61
CA LEU A 547 27.78 6.62 -33.72
C LEU A 547 29.26 6.75 -33.33
N LYS A 548 29.83 5.78 -32.62
CA LYS A 548 31.19 5.81 -32.06
C LYS A 548 32.25 6.32 -33.03
N ASP A 549 32.33 5.72 -34.21
CA ASP A 549 33.42 5.97 -35.16
C ASP A 549 33.26 7.29 -35.90
N VAL A 550 32.01 7.74 -36.10
CA VAL A 550 31.70 9.02 -36.73
C VAL A 550 31.76 10.19 -35.73
N ALA A 551 31.55 9.93 -34.44
CA ALA A 551 31.59 10.93 -33.38
C ALA A 551 33.00 11.21 -32.84
N LYS A 552 34.00 10.40 -33.19
CA LYS A 552 35.36 10.47 -32.63
C LYS A 552 36.06 11.82 -32.79
N ASP A 553 35.73 12.55 -33.86
CA ASP A 553 36.35 13.83 -34.21
C ASP A 553 35.66 15.02 -33.52
N TYR A 554 34.52 14.79 -32.85
CA TYR A 554 33.81 15.79 -32.08
C TYR A 554 34.18 15.71 -30.59
N PRO A 555 34.17 16.84 -29.86
CA PRO A 555 34.38 16.86 -28.42
C PRO A 555 33.12 16.37 -27.65
N ILE A 556 32.34 15.47 -28.22
CA ILE A 556 31.07 14.98 -27.68
C ILE A 556 31.31 13.58 -27.09
N ALA A 557 30.79 13.33 -25.89
CA ALA A 557 30.71 11.99 -25.34
C ALA A 557 29.30 11.41 -25.49
N LEU A 558 29.20 10.14 -25.86
CA LEU A 558 27.94 9.41 -25.95
C LEU A 558 27.86 8.40 -24.82
N THR A 559 26.69 8.22 -24.21
CA THR A 559 26.52 7.22 -23.16
C THR A 559 25.14 6.60 -23.20
N HIS A 560 25.02 5.37 -22.74
CA HIS A 560 23.74 4.74 -22.45
C HIS A 560 23.78 4.10 -21.06
N SER A 561 22.61 3.98 -20.44
CA SER A 561 22.40 3.02 -19.37
C SER A 561 21.56 1.90 -19.96
N ARG A 562 21.91 0.63 -19.71
CA ARG A 562 21.08 -0.51 -20.14
C ARG A 562 19.71 -0.46 -19.46
N GLY A 563 18.76 0.25 -20.07
CA GLY A 563 17.43 0.57 -19.55
C GLY A 563 17.30 1.98 -18.95
N PHE A 564 16.18 2.21 -18.25
CA PHE A 564 15.83 3.48 -17.60
C PHE A 564 16.99 4.07 -16.78
N LEU A 565 17.19 5.40 -16.83
CA LEU A 565 18.32 6.11 -16.21
C LEU A 565 18.57 5.67 -14.75
N VAL A 566 19.45 4.68 -14.57
CA VAL A 566 19.80 4.09 -13.26
C VAL A 566 20.68 5.05 -12.44
N GLU A 567 20.91 4.73 -11.16
CA GLU A 567 21.71 5.51 -10.21
C GLU A 567 23.07 5.98 -10.77
N TYR A 568 23.80 5.11 -11.48
CA TYR A 568 25.07 5.48 -12.14
C TYR A 568 24.90 6.50 -13.26
N GLY A 569 23.86 6.36 -14.09
CA GLY A 569 23.57 7.34 -15.15
C GLY A 569 23.26 8.70 -14.54
N LYS A 570 22.43 8.75 -13.49
CA LYS A 570 22.15 9.98 -12.74
C LYS A 570 23.42 10.61 -12.17
N ARG A 571 24.26 9.81 -11.53
CA ARG A 571 25.51 10.30 -10.93
C ARG A 571 26.49 10.84 -11.96
N LEU A 572 26.63 10.17 -13.11
CA LEU A 572 27.47 10.67 -14.22
C LEU A 572 26.98 12.04 -14.68
N LEU A 573 25.68 12.17 -14.92
CA LEU A 573 25.10 13.44 -15.40
C LEU A 573 25.21 14.56 -14.35
N GLU A 574 25.04 14.26 -13.06
CA GLU A 574 25.27 15.23 -11.99
C GLU A 574 26.73 15.70 -11.93
N LEU A 575 27.69 14.77 -11.97
CA LEU A 575 29.12 15.09 -11.95
C LEU A 575 29.55 15.86 -13.20
N ALA A 576 29.04 15.47 -14.36
CA ALA A 576 29.32 16.15 -15.63
C ALA A 576 28.79 17.59 -15.63
N LYS A 577 27.59 17.80 -15.08
CA LYS A 577 27.02 19.14 -14.93
C LYS A 577 27.87 20.00 -13.99
N LYS A 578 28.33 19.44 -12.87
CA LYS A 578 29.24 20.13 -11.93
C LYS A 578 30.58 20.48 -12.54
N SER A 579 31.10 19.65 -13.44
CA SER A 579 32.36 19.92 -14.14
C SER A 579 32.21 20.84 -15.36
N GLY A 580 30.99 21.30 -15.66
CA GLY A 580 30.72 22.27 -16.73
C GLY A 580 30.36 21.66 -18.09
N ALA A 581 30.02 20.37 -18.16
CA ALA A 581 29.54 19.75 -19.39
C ALA A 581 28.09 20.16 -19.70
N HIS A 582 27.78 20.29 -20.98
CA HIS A 582 26.40 20.37 -21.47
C HIS A 582 25.79 18.97 -21.55
N ILE A 583 24.51 18.84 -21.20
CA ILE A 583 23.86 17.52 -21.11
C ILE A 583 22.55 17.52 -21.86
N VAL A 584 22.37 16.50 -22.70
CA VAL A 584 21.12 16.24 -23.41
C VAL A 584 20.78 14.75 -23.39
N MET A 585 19.52 14.41 -23.63
CA MET A 585 19.06 13.03 -23.79
C MET A 585 18.39 12.79 -25.16
N ILE A 586 18.64 11.63 -25.75
CA ILE A 586 17.95 11.12 -26.95
C ILE A 586 17.16 9.88 -26.53
N THR A 587 15.86 9.91 -26.78
CA THR A 587 14.94 8.80 -26.52
C THR A 587 14.08 8.55 -27.76
N ASP A 588 13.38 7.42 -27.75
CA ASP A 588 12.35 7.12 -28.74
C ASP A 588 11.16 8.11 -28.63
N LEU A 589 10.32 8.12 -29.66
CA LEU A 589 9.01 8.76 -29.64
C LEU A 589 7.95 7.74 -29.25
N ASP A 590 7.91 7.39 -27.97
CA ASP A 590 6.89 6.55 -27.34
C ASP A 590 6.46 7.11 -25.97
N ASP A 591 5.62 6.37 -25.23
CA ASP A 591 5.11 6.84 -23.94
C ASP A 591 6.21 7.00 -22.88
N SER A 592 7.29 6.21 -22.98
CA SER A 592 8.36 6.11 -22.01
C SER A 592 9.42 7.18 -22.27
N GLY A 593 9.85 7.33 -23.52
CA GLY A 593 10.78 8.38 -23.94
C GLY A 593 10.22 9.79 -23.75
N LEU A 594 8.92 10.00 -23.99
CA LEU A 594 8.27 11.29 -23.68
C LEU A 594 8.09 11.51 -22.18
N ALA A 595 7.81 10.47 -21.40
CA ALA A 595 7.71 10.58 -19.95
C ALA A 595 9.06 10.97 -19.30
N MET A 596 10.19 10.49 -19.84
CA MET A 596 11.54 10.79 -19.31
C MET A 596 11.84 12.29 -19.22
N LYS A 597 11.35 13.08 -20.17
CA LYS A 597 11.46 14.56 -20.16
C LYS A 597 10.91 15.18 -18.86
N TYR A 598 9.83 14.63 -18.31
CA TYR A 598 9.19 15.15 -17.09
C TYR A 598 9.76 14.55 -15.81
N GLN A 599 10.44 13.40 -15.89
CA GLN A 599 11.00 12.71 -14.74
C GLN A 599 12.43 13.16 -14.41
N LEU A 600 13.13 13.76 -15.37
CA LEU A 600 14.50 14.28 -15.22
C LEU A 600 14.53 15.79 -15.50
N PRO A 601 13.93 16.62 -14.61
CA PRO A 601 13.90 18.06 -14.81
C PRO A 601 15.33 18.62 -14.83
N GLY A 602 15.67 19.33 -15.92
CA GLY A 602 16.97 19.98 -16.09
C GLY A 602 17.94 19.28 -17.06
N ILE A 603 17.53 18.18 -17.71
CA ILE A 603 18.21 17.63 -18.89
C ILE A 603 17.30 17.85 -20.11
N ILE A 604 17.85 18.45 -21.17
CA ILE A 604 17.09 18.73 -22.39
C ILE A 604 16.94 17.45 -23.21
N ARG A 605 15.69 17.10 -23.57
CA ARG A 605 15.42 16.01 -24.51
C ARG A 605 15.53 16.53 -25.95
N ILE A 606 16.39 15.89 -26.73
CA ILE A 606 16.55 16.05 -28.20
C ILE A 606 16.27 14.71 -28.92
N GLY A 607 15.38 13.90 -28.34
CA GLY A 607 14.96 12.61 -28.87
C GLY A 607 14.10 12.72 -30.13
N VAL A 608 13.64 11.58 -30.65
CA VAL A 608 12.82 11.55 -31.87
C VAL A 608 11.57 12.40 -31.68
N ASP A 609 11.34 13.33 -32.62
CA ASP A 609 10.19 14.23 -32.66
C ASP A 609 9.94 14.77 -34.09
N GLU A 610 8.97 15.69 -34.23
CA GLU A 610 8.61 16.32 -35.51
C GLU A 610 9.78 17.09 -36.14
N GLN A 611 10.62 17.74 -35.32
CA GLN A 611 11.74 18.55 -35.81
C GLN A 611 12.83 17.66 -36.40
N MET A 612 13.11 16.52 -35.76
CA MET A 612 14.04 15.54 -36.30
C MET A 612 13.56 14.99 -37.66
N LEU A 613 12.28 14.66 -37.78
CA LEU A 613 11.71 14.18 -39.05
C LEU A 613 11.77 15.24 -40.14
N GLU A 614 11.43 16.48 -39.82
CA GLU A 614 11.48 17.62 -40.74
C GLU A 614 12.91 17.89 -41.21
N TYR A 615 13.89 17.88 -40.31
CA TYR A 615 15.31 18.05 -40.64
C TYR A 615 15.81 17.04 -41.66
N PHE A 616 15.38 15.78 -41.54
CA PHE A 616 15.76 14.71 -42.47
C PHE A 616 14.86 14.60 -43.70
N GLY A 617 13.77 15.36 -43.77
CA GLY A 617 12.76 15.23 -44.83
C GLY A 617 12.04 13.86 -44.81
N LEU A 618 11.93 13.23 -43.63
CA LEU A 618 11.31 11.91 -43.47
C LEU A 618 9.80 12.03 -43.30
N GLN A 619 9.06 11.19 -44.02
CA GLN A 619 7.61 11.06 -43.86
C GLN A 619 7.30 10.13 -42.68
N TRP A 620 6.30 10.50 -41.88
CA TRP A 620 5.88 9.75 -40.68
C TRP A 620 5.57 8.29 -40.96
N GLU A 621 4.89 8.02 -42.07
CA GLU A 621 4.44 6.70 -42.51
C GLU A 621 5.58 5.71 -42.71
N ARG A 622 6.78 6.21 -43.01
CA ARG A 622 7.97 5.39 -43.32
C ARG A 622 8.66 4.84 -42.07
N VAL A 623 8.59 5.59 -40.96
CA VAL A 623 9.37 5.31 -39.75
C VAL A 623 8.50 4.97 -38.54
N ARG A 624 7.19 5.20 -38.60
CA ARG A 624 6.27 4.84 -37.52
C ARG A 624 5.84 3.40 -37.59
N GLU A 625 5.62 2.80 -36.42
CA GLU A 625 5.02 1.48 -36.30
C GLU A 625 3.85 1.48 -35.32
N LYS A 626 2.95 0.50 -35.44
CA LYS A 626 1.84 0.32 -34.51
C LYS A 626 2.40 -0.02 -33.13
N TYR A 627 1.86 0.63 -32.12
CA TYR A 627 2.38 0.56 -30.76
C TYR A 627 1.25 0.37 -29.75
N THR A 628 1.50 -0.47 -28.74
CA THR A 628 0.62 -0.60 -27.58
C THR A 628 1.31 0.05 -26.38
N PRO A 629 0.86 1.24 -25.94
CA PRO A 629 1.49 1.97 -24.86
C PRO A 629 1.46 1.24 -23.52
N GLY A 630 2.51 1.46 -22.74
CA GLY A 630 2.70 0.84 -21.43
C GLY A 630 2.10 1.66 -20.27
N SER A 631 2.66 1.46 -19.09
CA SER A 631 2.21 2.13 -17.86
C SER A 631 2.49 3.64 -17.83
N HIS A 632 3.40 4.14 -18.68
CA HIS A 632 3.81 5.54 -18.69
C HIS A 632 2.82 6.45 -19.41
N LEU A 633 1.95 5.91 -20.28
CA LEU A 633 0.90 6.70 -20.93
C LEU A 633 -0.02 7.41 -19.94
N LYS A 634 -0.40 6.76 -18.82
CA LYS A 634 -1.23 7.40 -17.78
C LYS A 634 -0.53 8.59 -17.15
N PHE A 635 0.76 8.45 -16.88
CA PHE A 635 1.59 9.54 -16.35
C PHE A 635 1.70 10.67 -17.38
N LEU A 636 1.98 10.35 -18.65
CA LEU A 636 2.06 11.34 -19.72
C LEU A 636 0.72 12.05 -19.96
N MET A 637 -0.40 11.34 -19.92
CA MET A 637 -1.75 11.91 -20.00
C MET A 637 -2.00 12.95 -18.89
N SER A 638 -1.48 12.72 -17.68
CA SER A 638 -1.61 13.68 -16.58
C SER A 638 -0.74 14.93 -16.73
N LYS A 639 0.35 14.86 -17.50
CA LYS A 639 1.34 15.94 -17.66
C LYS A 639 1.15 16.73 -18.94
N ASN A 640 0.93 16.03 -20.05
CA ASN A 640 0.74 16.60 -21.37
C ASN A 640 -0.14 15.66 -22.22
N PRO A 641 -1.48 15.83 -22.16
CA PRO A 641 -2.41 15.02 -22.94
C PRO A 641 -2.11 15.03 -24.44
N ARG A 642 -1.67 16.17 -25.00
CA ARG A 642 -1.37 16.30 -26.44
C ARG A 642 -0.23 15.39 -26.86
N GLU A 643 0.86 15.37 -26.11
CA GLU A 643 1.99 14.45 -26.34
C GLU A 643 1.54 12.98 -26.15
N ALA A 644 0.73 12.69 -25.13
CA ALA A 644 0.20 11.35 -24.89
C ALA A 644 -0.67 10.84 -26.05
N TYR A 645 -1.48 11.70 -26.66
CA TYR A 645 -2.28 11.33 -27.84
C TYR A 645 -1.39 10.94 -29.03
N LYS A 646 -0.25 11.63 -29.25
CA LYS A 646 0.68 11.33 -30.35
C LYS A 646 1.21 9.89 -30.29
N VAL A 647 1.50 9.40 -29.08
CA VAL A 647 2.08 8.06 -28.85
C VAL A 647 1.07 7.02 -28.38
N SER A 648 -0.23 7.32 -28.48
CA SER A 648 -1.30 6.42 -28.02
C SER A 648 -1.52 5.19 -28.91
N LYS A 649 -1.09 5.26 -30.18
CA LYS A 649 -1.30 4.23 -31.20
C LYS A 649 -0.07 3.89 -32.02
N TYR A 650 0.88 4.83 -32.11
CA TYR A 650 2.06 4.70 -32.93
C TYR A 650 3.29 5.13 -32.12
N ARG A 651 4.45 4.57 -32.45
CA ARG A 651 5.75 5.04 -31.98
C ARG A 651 6.72 5.18 -33.14
N VAL A 652 7.79 5.93 -32.91
CA VAL A 652 8.96 5.98 -33.81
C VAL A 652 10.19 5.67 -32.97
N GLU A 653 10.88 4.59 -33.28
CA GLU A 653 12.16 4.25 -32.63
C GLU A 653 13.31 5.03 -33.26
N ILE A 654 14.30 5.42 -32.46
CA ILE A 654 15.52 6.06 -32.96
C ILE A 654 16.28 5.15 -33.92
N ASP A 655 16.19 3.82 -33.74
CA ASP A 655 16.79 2.84 -34.65
C ASP A 655 16.15 2.90 -36.05
N SER A 656 14.85 3.20 -36.15
CA SER A 656 14.18 3.41 -37.43
C SER A 656 14.72 4.65 -38.15
N ILE A 657 15.00 5.73 -37.41
CA ILE A 657 15.63 6.92 -37.98
C ILE A 657 17.07 6.61 -38.41
N LEU A 658 17.84 5.97 -37.54
CA LEU A 658 19.23 5.58 -37.81
C LEU A 658 19.34 4.69 -39.06
N ALA A 659 18.42 3.74 -39.24
CA ALA A 659 18.37 2.88 -40.41
C ALA A 659 18.11 3.66 -41.71
N GLU A 660 17.29 4.71 -41.66
CA GLU A 660 16.92 5.50 -42.83
C GLU A 660 17.97 6.55 -43.22
N VAL A 661 18.63 7.17 -42.25
CA VAL A 661 19.53 8.31 -42.50
C VAL A 661 21.02 7.94 -42.36
N GLY A 662 21.33 6.84 -41.68
CA GLY A 662 22.68 6.40 -41.38
C GLY A 662 23.34 7.15 -40.21
N PRO A 663 24.42 6.60 -39.63
CA PRO A 663 25.08 7.15 -38.44
C PRO A 663 25.61 8.59 -38.63
N SER A 664 26.26 8.89 -39.74
CA SER A 664 26.86 10.21 -40.00
C SER A 664 25.81 11.32 -40.01
N ARG A 665 24.70 11.08 -40.71
CA ARG A 665 23.63 12.07 -40.86
C ARG A 665 22.86 12.26 -39.55
N LEU A 666 22.70 11.18 -38.77
CA LEU A 666 22.14 11.28 -37.42
C LEU A 666 23.05 12.13 -36.51
N LEU A 667 24.38 11.92 -36.57
CA LEU A 667 25.33 12.73 -35.82
C LEU A 667 25.29 14.21 -36.24
N GLU A 668 25.16 14.53 -37.53
CA GLU A 668 25.02 15.91 -38.02
C GLU A 668 23.84 16.62 -37.35
N TYR A 669 22.68 15.97 -37.24
CA TYR A 669 21.53 16.51 -36.53
C TYR A 669 21.81 16.72 -35.04
N ILE A 670 22.46 15.76 -34.37
CA ILE A 670 22.83 15.88 -32.95
C ILE A 670 23.75 17.10 -32.77
N VAL A 671 24.78 17.24 -33.59
CA VAL A 671 25.72 18.37 -33.56
C VAL A 671 25.01 19.69 -33.87
N HIS A 672 24.14 19.73 -34.87
CA HIS A 672 23.34 20.91 -35.21
C HIS A 672 22.47 21.36 -34.04
N THR A 673 21.79 20.41 -33.40
CA THR A 673 20.91 20.67 -32.25
C THR A 673 21.72 21.13 -31.04
N LEU A 674 22.85 20.49 -30.74
CA LEU A 674 23.76 20.90 -29.66
C LEU A 674 24.33 22.30 -29.89
N LYS A 675 24.69 22.67 -31.13
CA LYS A 675 25.17 24.03 -31.45
C LYS A 675 24.09 25.08 -31.24
N THR A 676 22.85 24.73 -31.55
CA THR A 676 21.68 25.62 -31.39
C THR A 676 21.32 25.81 -29.91
N LEU A 677 21.33 24.72 -29.12
CA LEU A 677 21.03 24.76 -27.69
C LEU A 677 22.15 25.39 -26.86
N TYR A 678 23.40 25.10 -27.22
CA TYR A 678 24.60 25.53 -26.50
C TYR A 678 25.59 26.19 -27.46
N PRO A 679 25.51 27.52 -27.65
CA PRO A 679 26.37 28.24 -28.59
C PRO A 679 27.83 28.33 -28.11
N THR A 680 28.09 28.18 -26.81
CA THR A 680 29.43 28.30 -26.20
C THR A 680 29.85 27.01 -25.49
N ARG A 681 31.16 26.70 -25.48
CA ARG A 681 31.74 25.45 -24.93
C ARG A 681 33.10 25.72 -24.28
N ASP A 682 33.42 24.97 -23.22
CA ASP A 682 34.77 24.94 -22.63
C ASP A 682 35.64 23.85 -23.25
N TYR A 683 36.43 24.20 -24.26
CA TYR A 683 37.29 23.25 -24.98
C TYR A 683 38.48 22.73 -24.16
N ASN A 684 38.79 23.30 -22.99
CA ASN A 684 39.80 22.74 -22.09
C ASN A 684 39.42 21.33 -21.60
N ARG A 685 38.14 20.99 -21.65
CA ARG A 685 37.63 19.64 -21.36
C ARG A 685 37.91 18.61 -22.47
N ALA A 686 38.22 19.05 -23.67
CA ALA A 686 38.41 18.18 -24.83
C ALA A 686 39.82 18.21 -25.42
N ILE A 687 40.54 19.32 -25.22
CA ILE A 687 41.90 19.52 -25.72
C ILE A 687 42.82 19.61 -24.51
N ASN A 688 43.74 18.65 -24.40
CA ASN A 688 44.79 18.72 -23.40
C ASN A 688 45.89 19.66 -23.91
N VAL A 689 45.99 20.85 -23.34
CA VAL A 689 47.04 21.81 -23.67
C VAL A 689 48.28 21.49 -22.85
N THR A 690 49.00 20.44 -23.23
CA THR A 690 50.32 20.12 -22.66
C THR A 690 51.44 20.81 -23.44
N PRO A 691 52.56 21.15 -22.79
CA PRO A 691 53.75 21.61 -23.50
C PRO A 691 54.16 20.63 -24.61
N ILE A 692 54.41 21.14 -25.81
CA ILE A 692 54.89 20.34 -26.94
C ILE A 692 56.38 20.06 -26.72
N MET A 693 56.78 18.80 -26.84
CA MET A 693 58.19 18.42 -26.75
C MET A 693 58.91 18.82 -28.06
N PRO A 694 60.08 19.47 -28.00
CA PRO A 694 60.85 19.76 -29.21
C PRO A 694 61.24 18.49 -29.95
N SER A 695 61.19 18.51 -31.29
CA SER A 695 61.46 17.37 -32.17
C SER A 695 62.83 16.73 -31.92
N GLU A 696 63.84 17.52 -31.57
CA GLU A 696 65.20 17.07 -31.29
C GLU A 696 65.27 16.21 -30.02
N LEU A 697 64.42 16.52 -29.03
CA LEU A 697 64.32 15.74 -27.81
C LEU A 697 63.53 14.45 -28.06
N GLU A 698 62.50 14.50 -28.91
CA GLU A 698 61.77 13.30 -29.35
C GLU A 698 62.67 12.34 -30.14
N GLU A 699 63.46 12.87 -31.08
CA GLU A 699 64.45 12.12 -31.85
C GLU A 699 65.47 11.45 -30.94
N PHE A 700 66.06 12.21 -30.01
CA PHE A 700 66.99 11.66 -29.02
C PHE A 700 66.35 10.52 -28.20
N ILE A 701 65.13 10.72 -27.69
CA ILE A 701 64.43 9.68 -26.92
C ILE A 701 64.15 8.44 -27.79
N SER A 702 63.78 8.63 -29.06
CA SER A 702 63.51 7.52 -29.99
C SER A 702 64.78 6.73 -30.29
N THR A 703 65.85 7.39 -30.74
CA THR A 703 67.13 6.74 -31.04
C THR A 703 67.72 6.06 -29.81
N PHE A 704 67.61 6.68 -28.63
CA PHE A 704 68.11 6.08 -27.40
C PHE A 704 67.27 4.86 -26.98
N LYS A 705 65.96 4.85 -27.21
CA LYS A 705 65.11 3.65 -27.00
C LYS A 705 65.48 2.51 -27.94
N GLU A 706 65.74 2.79 -29.22
CA GLU A 706 66.21 1.79 -30.18
C GLU A 706 67.54 1.18 -29.72
N TYR A 707 68.49 2.03 -29.31
CA TYR A 707 69.74 1.56 -28.74
C TYR A 707 69.55 0.68 -27.49
N LEU A 708 68.68 1.08 -26.55
CA LEU A 708 68.37 0.25 -25.38
C LEU A 708 67.76 -1.10 -25.77
N GLN A 709 66.92 -1.16 -26.81
CA GLN A 709 66.37 -2.42 -27.31
C GLN A 709 67.47 -3.35 -27.84
N GLU A 710 68.50 -2.81 -28.50
CA GLU A 710 69.66 -3.58 -28.95
C GLU A 710 70.48 -4.09 -27.75
N VAL A 711 70.75 -3.22 -26.76
CA VAL A 711 71.47 -3.58 -25.52
C VAL A 711 70.73 -4.67 -24.74
N ASP A 712 69.40 -4.63 -24.72
CA ASP A 712 68.57 -5.55 -23.95
C ASP A 712 68.21 -6.83 -24.73
N ALA A 713 68.47 -6.92 -26.03
CA ALA A 713 67.89 -7.94 -26.92
C ALA A 713 68.12 -9.38 -26.48
N ASP A 714 69.37 -9.73 -26.13
CA ASP A 714 69.78 -11.04 -25.63
C ASP A 714 69.23 -11.33 -24.23
N GLU A 715 69.15 -10.32 -23.36
CA GLU A 715 68.60 -10.47 -22.01
C GLU A 715 67.08 -10.67 -22.04
N ILE A 716 66.39 -9.89 -22.88
CA ILE A 716 64.95 -10.03 -23.14
C ILE A 716 64.66 -11.41 -23.71
N THR A 717 65.50 -11.91 -24.62
CA THR A 717 65.35 -13.25 -25.20
C THR A 717 65.51 -14.34 -24.12
N ALA A 718 66.53 -14.22 -23.26
CA ALA A 718 66.73 -15.13 -22.14
C ALA A 718 65.57 -15.08 -21.13
N ILE A 719 65.08 -13.89 -20.79
CA ILE A 719 63.92 -13.71 -19.91
C ILE A 719 62.66 -14.32 -20.54
N ARG A 720 62.41 -14.09 -21.84
CA ARG A 720 61.26 -14.66 -22.55
C ARG A 720 61.26 -16.20 -22.53
N GLU A 721 62.40 -16.84 -22.76
CA GLU A 721 62.50 -18.30 -22.68
C GLU A 721 62.31 -18.84 -21.25
N ASN A 722 62.78 -18.10 -20.23
CA ASN A 722 62.49 -18.43 -18.83
C ASN A 722 60.99 -18.31 -18.50
N LEU A 723 60.33 -17.24 -18.96
CA LEU A 723 58.90 -17.00 -18.73
C LEU A 723 58.01 -17.99 -19.50
N LYS A 724 58.45 -18.44 -20.68
CA LYS A 724 57.72 -19.41 -21.52
C LYS A 724 57.58 -20.78 -20.86
N ASN A 725 58.55 -21.16 -20.02
CA ASN A 725 58.58 -22.44 -19.32
C ASN A 725 58.34 -22.29 -17.80
N TRP A 726 57.70 -21.20 -17.38
CA TRP A 726 57.48 -20.89 -15.97
C TRP A 726 56.54 -21.91 -15.30
N ARG A 727 57.00 -22.52 -14.19
CA ARG A 727 56.18 -23.45 -13.40
C ARG A 727 55.60 -22.73 -12.19
N GLY A 728 54.29 -22.52 -12.18
CA GLY A 728 53.56 -21.91 -11.05
C GLY A 728 52.67 -20.74 -11.48
N LEU A 729 52.03 -20.11 -10.50
CA LEU A 729 51.16 -18.94 -10.64
C LEU A 729 51.61 -17.87 -9.63
N GLU A 730 52.70 -17.19 -9.95
CA GLU A 730 53.28 -16.13 -9.13
C GLU A 730 52.60 -14.77 -9.40
N LYS A 731 52.74 -13.83 -8.47
CA LYS A 731 52.24 -12.46 -8.68
C LYS A 731 53.01 -11.77 -9.80
N THR A 732 52.33 -11.41 -10.89
CA THR A 732 52.94 -10.77 -12.07
C THR A 732 53.71 -9.51 -11.74
N VAL A 733 53.28 -8.73 -10.74
CA VAL A 733 53.99 -7.50 -10.30
C VAL A 733 55.40 -7.81 -9.77
N GLU A 734 55.58 -8.92 -9.06
CA GLU A 734 56.88 -9.31 -8.51
C GLU A 734 57.82 -9.81 -9.61
N ILE A 735 57.28 -10.60 -10.55
CA ILE A 735 58.01 -11.03 -11.75
C ILE A 735 58.37 -9.82 -12.61
N GLU A 736 57.44 -8.91 -12.88
CA GLU A 736 57.70 -7.69 -13.63
C GLU A 736 58.78 -6.85 -12.96
N ARG A 737 58.75 -6.73 -11.63
CA ARG A 737 59.79 -6.01 -10.88
C ARG A 737 61.14 -6.69 -11.06
N MET A 738 61.23 -8.01 -10.90
CA MET A 738 62.47 -8.77 -11.13
C MET A 738 62.98 -8.62 -12.57
N VAL A 739 62.09 -8.69 -13.56
CA VAL A 739 62.42 -8.51 -14.98
C VAL A 739 62.93 -7.09 -15.24
N LYS A 740 62.23 -6.07 -14.73
CA LYS A 740 62.63 -4.67 -14.84
C LYS A 740 63.97 -4.41 -14.14
N GLU A 741 64.19 -4.94 -12.94
CA GLU A 741 65.46 -4.81 -12.21
C GLU A 741 66.62 -5.48 -12.98
N ARG A 742 66.38 -6.64 -13.58
CA ARG A 742 67.39 -7.38 -14.35
C ARG A 742 67.77 -6.66 -15.65
N ILE A 743 66.76 -6.17 -16.38
CA ILE A 743 66.97 -5.32 -17.57
C ILE A 743 67.69 -4.03 -17.17
N LEU A 744 67.20 -3.33 -16.14
CA LEU A 744 67.79 -2.08 -15.67
C LEU A 744 69.25 -2.28 -15.22
N THR A 745 69.56 -3.36 -14.51
CA THR A 745 70.93 -3.68 -14.10
C THR A 745 71.84 -3.83 -15.32
N LYS A 746 71.35 -4.47 -16.39
CA LYS A 746 72.09 -4.58 -17.63
C LYS A 746 72.30 -3.21 -18.30
N GLN A 747 71.24 -2.41 -18.43
CA GLN A 747 71.31 -1.06 -18.97
C GLN A 747 72.28 -0.18 -18.16
N MET A 748 72.29 -0.27 -16.83
CA MET A 748 73.20 0.49 -15.97
C MET A 748 74.66 0.07 -16.09
N ASN A 749 74.94 -1.11 -16.63
CA ASN A 749 76.29 -1.57 -16.90
C ASN A 749 76.81 -1.13 -18.27
N ASP A 750 75.93 -0.68 -19.18
CA ASP A 750 76.31 -0.17 -20.49
C ASP A 750 76.98 1.22 -20.37
N GLU A 751 78.09 1.41 -21.07
CA GLU A 751 78.91 2.62 -20.97
C GLU A 751 78.22 3.85 -21.59
N LEU A 752 77.51 3.69 -22.72
CA LEU A 752 76.81 4.81 -23.36
C LEU A 752 75.60 5.23 -22.52
N VAL A 753 74.89 4.27 -21.92
CA VAL A 753 73.80 4.57 -20.99
C VAL A 753 74.29 5.36 -19.78
N LYS A 754 75.43 4.98 -19.17
CA LYS A 754 76.05 5.74 -18.07
C LYS A 754 76.40 7.17 -18.48
N GLU A 755 76.98 7.35 -19.67
CA GLU A 755 77.34 8.67 -20.19
C GLU A 755 76.09 9.55 -20.40
N VAL A 756 75.06 8.98 -21.01
CA VAL A 756 73.78 9.66 -21.24
C VAL A 756 73.13 10.07 -19.92
N LEU A 757 73.09 9.17 -18.93
CA LEU A 757 72.53 9.47 -17.60
C LEU A 757 73.28 10.59 -16.89
N LYS A 758 74.61 10.63 -17.00
CA LYS A 758 75.41 11.72 -16.45
C LYS A 758 75.02 13.06 -17.06
N LYS A 759 74.92 13.14 -18.39
CA LYS A 759 74.50 14.36 -19.11
C LYS A 759 73.07 14.77 -18.76
N ILE A 760 72.14 13.82 -18.66
CA ILE A 760 70.76 14.07 -18.22
C ILE A 760 70.75 14.62 -16.78
N GLY A 761 71.58 14.08 -15.89
CA GLY A 761 71.73 14.56 -14.51
C GLY A 761 72.21 16.02 -14.44
N GLU A 762 73.23 16.38 -15.23
CA GLU A 762 73.73 17.75 -15.35
C GLU A 762 72.65 18.72 -15.87
N ILE A 763 71.90 18.32 -16.89
CA ILE A 763 70.79 19.12 -17.44
C ILE A 763 69.67 19.27 -16.40
N THR A 764 69.32 18.19 -15.70
CA THR A 764 68.28 18.18 -14.67
C THR A 764 68.62 19.12 -13.52
N ALA A 765 69.89 19.15 -13.08
CA ALA A 765 70.36 20.08 -12.06
C ALA A 765 70.15 21.54 -12.47
N LYS A 766 70.54 21.90 -13.70
CA LYS A 766 70.33 23.25 -14.27
C LYS A 766 68.84 23.63 -14.35
N ILE A 767 67.96 22.68 -14.67
CA ILE A 767 66.51 22.91 -14.71
C ILE A 767 65.95 23.14 -13.29
N ARG A 768 66.39 22.35 -12.29
CA ARG A 768 65.95 22.50 -10.89
C ARG A 768 66.37 23.85 -10.30
N GLU A 769 67.61 24.27 -10.55
CA GLU A 769 68.14 25.57 -10.16
C GLU A 769 67.29 26.72 -10.72
N LYS A 770 66.96 26.67 -12.03
CA LYS A 770 66.08 27.67 -12.67
C LYS A 770 64.65 27.69 -12.10
N ARG A 771 64.16 26.58 -11.55
CA ARG A 771 62.81 26.49 -10.96
C ARG A 771 62.77 26.86 -9.48
N GLY A 772 63.90 27.20 -8.85
CA GLY A 772 63.98 27.57 -7.44
C GLY A 772 63.77 26.39 -6.48
N TYR A 773 63.88 25.14 -6.96
CA TYR A 773 63.92 23.97 -6.09
C TYR A 773 65.33 23.84 -5.53
N TRP A 774 65.57 24.42 -4.35
CA TRP A 774 66.76 24.17 -3.56
C TRP A 774 66.69 22.73 -3.04
N VAL A 775 67.73 21.93 -3.31
CA VAL A 775 67.95 20.61 -2.70
C VAL A 775 68.56 20.80 -1.32
#